data_AF-A0A7J6HD05-F1
#
_entry.id   AF-A0A7J6HD05-F1
#
_cell.length_a   1.000
_cell.length_b   1.000
_cell.length_c   1.000
_cell.angle_alpha   90.00
_cell.angle_beta   90.00
_cell.angle_gamma   90.00
#
_symmetry.space_group_name_H-M   'P 1'
#
loop_
_entity.id
_entity.type
_entity.pdbx_description
1 polymer ?
#
loop_
_entity_poly.entity_id
_entity_poly.type
_entity_poly.pdbx_seq_one_letter_code
_entity_poly.pdbx_strand_id
1 'polypeptide(L)'
;MRELGLHDDSVPSPFKTASTNTTTTNATTHHQIITADNHDHPQPFDPTIATTTDHHFNLFSDNHNLNLFQVSHDFQNNNNNNNNNWNIGFDFIEDLIRVADCFDSDDLQLAQVILDRLNNRVRSSNINNNNNKGVQQQGGRPFQRAAIYFKEALESILSGSNRTTGRLSSWAEIVQTIRAHKAFSDISPIPMFTQFTTNQALLEALGGSTFIIHVIDFDIGLAGHYASLMKELAEKSESLRVNSPVLRVTAVVPEEYAVESRLIRENLTQFSQDLKIRFQIDFVLVRVFEALSFKAVNFREGEKIAVIFSSAVLRRHGGGFLGEVRRVSPAVVVFVDGEGWGGEPGTAPTTSFRRNFVGGLEFYSMVLESLDAAMVGSEWVRKIEAFVLKPRIVMAVEAASAAAAAVGGGRRTASFREMFHGAGMRPVQLSRFADFQAECLLGKVQVRGFHVAKRQAELVLCWHERALVATSVGLRLLLCPLGSNVVLRTACCSVGIAVPVYSTFKAIENKDNDEQQKWLLYWAAYGSFSLVEVFSDKLVSWVPMYYHLKFAFLVWLQLPTCNINPFFDQGAKQLYMNHLRPFFLRHQARIDQVLGRAYGEMVKLFCAHKAEFQYFRTIFLKIIGSADHFLKGGPEPHRPQQNATEDVQSETTTVSAIESDHED
;
A
#
# COMPACT_ATOMS: atom_id res chain seq x y z
N MET A 1 4.87 30.65 -19.97
CA MET A 1 3.61 30.49 -20.76
C MET A 1 3.67 31.12 -22.14
N ARG A 2 4.13 32.37 -22.35
CA ARG A 2 4.10 33.01 -23.69
C ARG A 2 4.85 32.32 -24.85
N GLU A 3 5.77 31.39 -24.57
CA GLU A 3 6.45 30.59 -25.60
C GLU A 3 5.72 29.28 -25.96
N LEU A 4 4.56 28.98 -25.35
CA LEU A 4 3.88 27.68 -25.51
C LEU A 4 2.81 27.63 -26.62
N GLY A 5 2.61 28.72 -27.38
CA GLY A 5 1.77 28.71 -28.59
C GLY A 5 0.25 28.50 -28.40
N LEU A 6 -0.23 28.42 -27.15
CA LEU A 6 -1.65 28.34 -26.83
C LEU A 6 -2.27 29.74 -26.82
N HIS A 7 -3.39 29.92 -27.53
CA HIS A 7 -4.24 31.11 -27.39
C HIS A 7 -5.19 30.95 -26.19
N ASP A 8 -5.64 32.08 -25.66
CA ASP A 8 -6.29 32.22 -24.35
C ASP A 8 -7.76 32.63 -24.54
N ASP A 9 -8.61 31.66 -24.86
CA ASP A 9 -10.04 31.87 -25.16
C ASP A 9 -10.88 32.10 -23.88
N SER A 10 -10.69 33.27 -23.25
CA SER A 10 -11.34 33.62 -21.98
C SER A 10 -11.91 35.05 -21.88
N VAL A 11 -12.55 35.56 -22.95
CA VAL A 11 -13.41 36.77 -22.89
C VAL A 11 -14.73 36.56 -23.65
N PRO A 12 -15.92 36.81 -23.06
CA PRO A 12 -17.21 36.59 -23.72
C PRO A 12 -17.59 37.73 -24.69
N SER A 13 -18.14 37.38 -25.85
CA SER A 13 -18.69 38.33 -26.82
C SER A 13 -20.14 38.75 -26.44
N PRO A 14 -20.52 40.04 -26.65
CA PRO A 14 -21.76 40.58 -26.08
C PRO A 14 -23.02 40.33 -26.91
N PHE A 15 -24.17 40.33 -26.24
CA PHE A 15 -25.49 40.38 -26.87
C PHE A 15 -25.65 41.63 -27.77
N LYS A 16 -26.29 41.45 -28.93
CA LYS A 16 -26.95 42.51 -29.68
C LYS A 16 -28.37 42.09 -30.06
N THR A 17 -29.35 42.83 -29.54
CA THR A 17 -30.76 42.74 -29.95
C THR A 17 -31.02 43.69 -31.12
N ALA A 18 -31.69 43.19 -32.16
CA ALA A 18 -32.31 44.00 -33.20
C ALA A 18 -33.56 43.27 -33.73
N SER A 19 -34.67 43.98 -33.85
CA SER A 19 -36.00 43.45 -34.09
C SER A 19 -36.40 43.41 -35.57
N THR A 20 -37.09 42.34 -35.96
CA THR A 20 -38.19 42.28 -36.96
C THR A 20 -38.17 43.22 -38.17
N ASN A 21 -38.25 42.64 -39.39
CA ASN A 21 -39.54 42.66 -40.10
C ASN A 21 -39.66 41.64 -41.25
N THR A 22 -40.90 41.18 -41.41
CA THR A 22 -41.61 40.52 -42.53
C THR A 22 -41.01 40.71 -43.94
N THR A 23 -41.18 39.77 -44.89
CA THR A 23 -42.52 39.33 -45.36
C THR A 23 -42.55 37.93 -46.00
N THR A 24 -43.68 37.24 -45.77
CA THR A 24 -44.44 36.27 -46.59
C THR A 24 -44.38 36.50 -48.13
N THR A 25 -44.80 35.62 -49.05
CA THR A 25 -45.63 34.37 -49.10
C THR A 25 -44.94 33.33 -50.03
N ASN A 26 -45.36 32.09 -50.29
CA ASN A 26 -46.08 30.94 -49.66
C ASN A 26 -45.52 29.67 -50.42
N ALA A 27 -46.06 28.45 -50.58
CA ALA A 27 -47.25 27.65 -50.23
C ALA A 27 -46.83 26.15 -50.34
N THR A 28 -47.59 25.08 -50.07
CA THR A 28 -48.98 24.82 -49.61
C THR A 28 -48.99 23.48 -48.83
N THR A 29 -50.00 23.19 -48.01
CA THR A 29 -50.07 21.99 -47.13
C THR A 29 -51.43 21.29 -47.22
N HIS A 30 -51.52 19.95 -47.09
CA HIS A 30 -52.68 19.14 -46.64
C HIS A 30 -52.32 17.62 -46.65
N HIS A 31 -53.05 16.66 -46.05
CA HIS A 31 -53.55 16.48 -44.66
C HIS A 31 -54.29 15.12 -44.51
N GLN A 32 -53.94 14.25 -43.53
CA GLN A 32 -54.74 13.14 -42.89
C GLN A 32 -53.77 12.28 -42.03
N ILE A 33 -53.99 11.76 -40.80
CA ILE A 33 -55.14 11.40 -39.92
C ILE A 33 -55.64 9.93 -40.09
N ILE A 34 -55.65 9.17 -38.96
CA ILE A 34 -56.25 7.83 -38.60
C ILE A 34 -55.23 7.04 -37.72
N THR A 35 -55.32 6.95 -36.37
CA THR A 35 -56.13 6.06 -35.46
C THR A 35 -55.80 4.55 -35.54
N ALA A 36 -55.76 3.72 -34.47
CA ALA A 36 -55.76 3.91 -32.99
C ALA A 36 -55.47 2.54 -32.27
N ASP A 37 -55.23 2.56 -30.94
CA ASP A 37 -55.28 1.48 -29.92
C ASP A 37 -54.37 0.21 -30.10
N ASN A 38 -53.95 -0.55 -29.06
CA ASN A 38 -54.57 -0.85 -27.77
C ASN A 38 -53.56 -1.24 -26.63
N HIS A 39 -54.07 -1.66 -25.46
CA HIS A 39 -53.40 -2.01 -24.18
C HIS A 39 -52.39 -3.21 -24.22
N ASP A 40 -51.56 -3.53 -23.20
CA ASP A 40 -51.82 -3.55 -21.73
C ASP A 40 -50.58 -3.44 -20.78
N HIS A 41 -50.80 -3.48 -19.46
CA HIS A 41 -49.89 -3.13 -18.34
C HIS A 41 -49.09 -4.31 -17.68
N PRO A 42 -48.07 -4.03 -16.83
CA PRO A 42 -47.14 -5.03 -16.26
C PRO A 42 -47.55 -5.62 -14.89
N GLN A 43 -46.82 -6.67 -14.46
CA GLN A 43 -46.94 -7.36 -13.15
C GLN A 43 -45.57 -7.53 -12.45
N PRO A 44 -45.51 -7.77 -11.12
CA PRO A 44 -44.33 -7.54 -10.29
C PRO A 44 -43.43 -8.78 -10.02
N PHE A 45 -42.30 -8.53 -9.36
CA PHE A 45 -41.39 -9.55 -8.79
C PHE A 45 -42.01 -10.31 -7.61
N ASP A 46 -41.71 -11.61 -7.50
CA ASP A 46 -41.98 -12.47 -6.33
C ASP A 46 -40.65 -13.10 -5.82
N PRO A 47 -40.23 -12.89 -4.56
CA PRO A 47 -38.87 -13.23 -4.10
C PRO A 47 -38.75 -14.53 -3.27
N THR A 48 -39.34 -15.66 -3.71
CA THR A 48 -39.40 -16.87 -2.85
C THR A 48 -39.13 -18.25 -3.50
N ILE A 49 -37.98 -18.45 -4.16
CA ILE A 49 -37.40 -19.80 -4.34
C ILE A 49 -35.90 -19.80 -4.00
N ALA A 50 -35.50 -20.60 -3.01
CA ALA A 50 -34.11 -20.91 -2.74
C ALA A 50 -33.98 -22.37 -2.28
N THR A 51 -33.30 -23.22 -3.07
CA THR A 51 -32.43 -24.31 -2.58
C THR A 51 -31.66 -25.00 -3.73
N THR A 52 -30.42 -25.41 -3.42
CA THR A 52 -29.68 -26.57 -3.96
C THR A 52 -29.68 -26.87 -5.47
N THR A 53 -28.50 -26.70 -6.08
CA THR A 53 -27.82 -27.83 -6.78
C THR A 53 -26.30 -27.64 -6.78
N ASP A 54 -25.60 -28.42 -5.97
CA ASP A 54 -24.15 -28.63 -6.12
C ASP A 54 -23.90 -29.55 -7.32
N HIS A 55 -23.29 -29.04 -8.39
CA HIS A 55 -22.78 -29.88 -9.47
C HIS A 55 -21.29 -29.65 -9.74
N HIS A 56 -20.52 -30.50 -9.07
CA HIS A 56 -19.16 -30.92 -9.38
C HIS A 56 -18.96 -31.09 -10.89
N PHE A 57 -18.02 -30.36 -11.50
CA PHE A 57 -17.54 -30.64 -12.85
C PHE A 57 -16.02 -30.75 -12.86
N ASN A 58 -15.53 -31.98 -12.71
CA ASN A 58 -14.14 -32.34 -12.95
C ASN A 58 -13.96 -32.69 -14.44
N LEU A 59 -13.73 -31.68 -15.27
CA LEU A 59 -13.04 -31.79 -16.57
C LEU A 59 -12.20 -30.50 -16.72
N PHE A 60 -10.90 -30.53 -17.05
CA PHE A 60 -10.08 -31.62 -17.60
C PHE A 60 -8.78 -31.80 -16.82
N SER A 61 -8.27 -33.03 -16.74
CA SER A 61 -6.84 -33.29 -16.73
C SER A 61 -6.49 -33.99 -18.03
N ASP A 62 -5.65 -33.38 -18.85
CA ASP A 62 -4.53 -34.01 -19.57
C ASP A 62 -3.84 -33.00 -20.51
N ASN A 63 -2.49 -33.05 -20.54
CA ASN A 63 -1.60 -32.49 -21.56
C ASN A 63 -1.96 -31.11 -22.18
N HIS A 64 -1.64 -30.02 -21.47
CA HIS A 64 -1.68 -28.65 -22.01
C HIS A 64 -0.60 -28.36 -23.07
N ASN A 65 -0.80 -28.86 -24.28
CA ASN A 65 0.05 -28.58 -25.45
C ASN A 65 -0.72 -27.86 -26.60
N LEU A 66 -1.96 -27.44 -26.36
CA LEU A 66 -2.94 -27.15 -27.43
C LEU A 66 -3.20 -25.67 -27.75
N ASN A 67 -3.04 -24.73 -26.81
CA ASN A 67 -3.46 -23.33 -27.03
C ASN A 67 -2.69 -22.62 -28.17
N LEU A 68 -1.38 -22.89 -28.33
CA LEU A 68 -0.57 -22.26 -29.39
C LEU A 68 -0.96 -22.76 -30.80
N PHE A 69 -1.32 -24.03 -30.93
CA PHE A 69 -1.80 -24.63 -32.19
C PHE A 69 -3.21 -24.17 -32.57
N GLN A 70 -4.09 -23.93 -31.59
CA GLN A 70 -5.42 -23.35 -31.83
C GLN A 70 -5.29 -21.96 -32.49
N VAL A 71 -4.47 -21.08 -31.90
CA VAL A 71 -4.18 -19.73 -32.44
C VAL A 71 -3.51 -19.80 -33.83
N SER A 72 -2.68 -20.83 -34.07
CA SER A 72 -2.07 -21.04 -35.39
C SER A 72 -3.11 -21.36 -36.47
N HIS A 73 -4.10 -22.20 -36.16
CA HIS A 73 -5.14 -22.58 -37.13
C HIS A 73 -6.03 -21.41 -37.55
N ASP A 74 -6.48 -20.57 -36.61
CA ASP A 74 -7.31 -19.40 -36.93
C ASP A 74 -6.56 -18.34 -37.75
N PHE A 75 -5.24 -18.20 -37.55
CA PHE A 75 -4.41 -17.32 -38.39
C PHE A 75 -4.15 -17.89 -39.80
N GLN A 76 -4.13 -19.21 -39.96
CA GLN A 76 -3.80 -19.87 -41.22
C GLN A 76 -4.99 -19.91 -42.20
N ASN A 77 -6.22 -20.01 -41.68
CA ASN A 77 -7.42 -20.21 -42.50
C ASN A 77 -7.93 -18.94 -43.24
N ASN A 78 -7.29 -17.79 -43.02
CA ASN A 78 -7.79 -16.48 -43.49
C ASN A 78 -6.77 -15.69 -44.34
N ASN A 79 -5.77 -16.34 -44.98
CA ASN A 79 -4.74 -15.64 -45.77
C ASN A 79 -4.03 -16.48 -46.86
N ASN A 80 -4.79 -17.19 -47.71
CA ASN A 80 -4.26 -18.07 -48.77
C ASN A 80 -3.48 -17.41 -49.95
N ASN A 81 -3.04 -16.15 -49.85
CA ASN A 81 -2.58 -15.35 -51.00
C ASN A 81 -1.30 -14.51 -50.80
N ASN A 82 -0.42 -14.80 -49.82
CA ASN A 82 0.84 -14.07 -49.62
C ASN A 82 1.96 -14.89 -48.93
N ASN A 83 2.46 -15.95 -49.58
CA ASN A 83 3.26 -17.00 -48.91
C ASN A 83 4.71 -16.65 -48.49
N ASN A 84 5.33 -15.56 -48.97
CA ASN A 84 6.79 -15.39 -48.84
C ASN A 84 7.29 -14.55 -47.65
N ASN A 85 6.39 -14.03 -46.78
CA ASN A 85 6.79 -13.13 -45.68
C ASN A 85 6.38 -13.60 -44.27
N TRP A 86 5.64 -14.72 -44.14
CA TRP A 86 5.05 -15.14 -42.86
C TRP A 86 5.88 -16.13 -42.04
N ASN A 87 6.62 -17.05 -42.67
CA ASN A 87 7.42 -18.06 -41.94
C ASN A 87 8.43 -17.42 -40.98
N ILE A 88 9.09 -16.34 -41.42
CA ILE A 88 10.03 -15.54 -40.63
C ILE A 88 9.40 -15.09 -39.30
N GLY A 89 8.10 -14.81 -39.29
CA GLY A 89 7.36 -14.37 -38.10
C GLY A 89 7.11 -15.47 -37.07
N PHE A 90 6.97 -16.73 -37.50
CA PHE A 90 6.81 -17.88 -36.60
C PHE A 90 8.18 -18.38 -36.11
N ASP A 91 9.16 -18.54 -37.01
CA ASP A 91 10.53 -18.96 -36.69
C ASP A 91 11.18 -18.03 -35.64
N PHE A 92 10.91 -16.71 -35.76
CA PHE A 92 11.37 -15.69 -34.82
C PHE A 92 10.82 -15.89 -33.40
N ILE A 93 9.54 -16.21 -33.27
CA ILE A 93 8.88 -16.36 -31.97
C ILE A 93 9.22 -17.71 -31.34
N GLU A 94 9.34 -18.77 -32.14
CA GLU A 94 9.84 -20.06 -31.63
C GLU A 94 11.28 -19.93 -31.11
N ASP A 95 12.18 -19.23 -31.82
CA ASP A 95 13.53 -18.96 -31.33
C ASP A 95 13.55 -18.08 -30.06
N LEU A 96 12.63 -17.12 -29.89
CA LEU A 96 12.50 -16.39 -28.61
C LEU A 96 12.03 -17.28 -27.46
N ILE A 97 11.10 -18.20 -27.72
CA ILE A 97 10.66 -19.18 -26.72
C ILE A 97 11.80 -20.13 -26.35
N ARG A 98 12.69 -20.48 -27.31
CA ARG A 98 13.93 -21.23 -27.03
C ARG A 98 14.92 -20.42 -26.19
N VAL A 99 15.09 -19.12 -26.45
CA VAL A 99 15.91 -18.24 -25.58
C VAL A 99 15.36 -18.24 -24.15
N ALA A 100 14.03 -18.17 -23.97
CA ALA A 100 13.42 -18.24 -22.64
C ALA A 100 13.57 -19.62 -21.97
N ASP A 101 13.56 -20.72 -22.73
CA ASP A 101 13.83 -22.09 -22.23
C ASP A 101 15.25 -22.23 -21.64
N CYS A 102 16.20 -21.47 -22.18
CA CYS A 102 17.58 -21.45 -21.72
C CYS A 102 17.72 -20.84 -20.31
N PHE A 103 16.83 -19.92 -19.89
CA PHE A 103 16.81 -19.40 -18.52
C PHE A 103 16.30 -20.43 -17.50
N ASP A 104 15.37 -21.31 -17.90
CA ASP A 104 14.93 -22.43 -17.06
C ASP A 104 15.97 -23.57 -16.98
N SER A 105 16.91 -23.58 -17.93
CA SER A 105 18.00 -24.57 -18.04
C SER A 105 19.37 -24.05 -17.56
N ASP A 106 19.46 -22.79 -17.13
CA ASP A 106 20.69 -22.05 -16.76
C ASP A 106 21.77 -21.96 -17.89
N ASP A 107 21.39 -22.20 -19.15
CA ASP A 107 22.30 -22.11 -20.31
C ASP A 107 22.26 -20.72 -20.95
N LEU A 108 22.74 -19.73 -20.20
CA LEU A 108 22.79 -18.33 -20.66
C LEU A 108 23.72 -18.12 -21.87
N GLN A 109 24.64 -19.07 -22.16
CA GLN A 109 25.50 -19.01 -23.35
C GLN A 109 24.72 -19.40 -24.62
N LEU A 110 23.95 -20.48 -24.57
CA LEU A 110 23.02 -20.85 -25.66
C LEU A 110 21.96 -19.77 -25.88
N ALA A 111 21.43 -19.19 -24.79
CA ALA A 111 20.50 -18.06 -24.86
C ALA A 111 21.05 -16.90 -25.71
N GLN A 112 22.30 -16.47 -25.43
CA GLN A 112 22.98 -15.42 -26.17
C GLN A 112 23.21 -15.80 -27.64
N VAL A 113 23.66 -17.02 -27.93
CA VAL A 113 23.93 -17.49 -29.31
C VAL A 113 22.65 -17.54 -30.17
N ILE A 114 21.53 -18.00 -29.61
CA ILE A 114 20.23 -17.99 -30.32
C ILE A 114 19.77 -16.55 -30.56
N LEU A 115 19.91 -15.68 -29.56
CA LEU A 115 19.52 -14.27 -29.65
C LEU A 115 20.35 -13.51 -30.71
N ASP A 116 21.66 -13.75 -30.79
CA ASP A 116 22.53 -13.16 -31.82
C ASP A 116 22.21 -13.68 -33.23
N ARG A 117 21.90 -14.97 -33.37
CA ARG A 117 21.41 -15.56 -34.63
C ARG A 117 20.09 -14.94 -35.07
N LEU A 118 19.22 -14.58 -34.12
CA LEU A 118 17.93 -13.91 -34.35
C LEU A 118 18.12 -12.42 -34.69
N ASN A 119 18.99 -11.70 -33.97
CA ASN A 119 19.42 -10.32 -34.26
C ASN A 119 19.89 -10.16 -35.71
N ASN A 120 20.77 -11.06 -36.16
CA ASN A 120 21.29 -11.03 -37.52
C ASN A 120 20.21 -11.28 -38.58
N ARG A 121 19.26 -12.21 -38.35
CA ARG A 121 18.12 -12.45 -39.27
C ARG A 121 17.21 -11.23 -39.39
N VAL A 122 16.89 -10.54 -38.29
CA VAL A 122 16.09 -9.30 -38.31
C VAL A 122 16.83 -8.21 -39.10
N ARG A 123 18.14 -8.03 -38.86
CA ARG A 123 18.95 -7.03 -39.58
C ARG A 123 18.98 -7.29 -41.09
N SER A 124 19.20 -8.54 -41.51
CA SER A 124 19.18 -8.92 -42.93
C SER A 124 17.81 -8.73 -43.59
N SER A 125 16.71 -9.07 -42.90
CA SER A 125 15.35 -8.88 -43.40
C SER A 125 15.03 -7.39 -43.66
N ASN A 126 15.43 -6.52 -42.73
CA ASN A 126 15.24 -5.06 -42.87
C ASN A 126 16.08 -4.46 -44.02
N ILE A 127 17.28 -4.99 -44.29
CA ILE A 127 18.11 -4.55 -45.42
C ILE A 127 17.42 -4.90 -46.75
N ASN A 128 16.93 -6.14 -46.91
CA ASN A 128 16.29 -6.59 -48.15
C ASN A 128 14.99 -5.82 -48.45
N ASN A 129 14.19 -5.50 -47.43
CA ASN A 129 12.91 -4.80 -47.60
C ASN A 129 13.04 -3.33 -48.03
N ASN A 130 14.18 -2.67 -47.82
CA ASN A 130 14.39 -1.27 -48.21
C ASN A 130 14.33 -1.03 -49.73
N ASN A 131 14.48 -2.09 -50.54
CA ASN A 131 14.40 -2.01 -52.00
C ASN A 131 12.93 -1.98 -52.51
N ASN A 132 11.96 -2.43 -51.72
CA ASN A 132 10.54 -2.52 -52.10
C ASN A 132 9.70 -1.37 -51.51
N LYS A 133 10.06 -0.12 -51.85
CA LYS A 133 9.27 1.08 -51.51
C LYS A 133 7.98 1.17 -52.34
N GLY A 134 6.99 0.35 -51.99
CA GLY A 134 5.67 0.33 -52.65
C GLY A 134 4.49 0.13 -51.71
N VAL A 135 4.54 -0.87 -50.82
CA VAL A 135 3.42 -1.21 -49.92
C VAL A 135 3.93 -1.47 -48.50
N GLN A 136 4.35 -0.41 -47.80
CA GLN A 136 4.51 -0.48 -46.34
C GLN A 136 3.15 -0.34 -45.67
N GLN A 137 2.51 -1.46 -45.33
CA GLN A 137 1.55 -1.45 -44.22
C GLN A 137 2.32 -1.13 -42.94
N GLN A 138 1.97 -0.01 -42.31
CA GLN A 138 2.71 0.54 -41.18
C GLN A 138 2.27 -0.14 -39.88
N GLY A 139 3.06 -1.13 -39.43
CA GLY A 139 2.80 -1.88 -38.21
C GLY A 139 2.77 -3.39 -38.46
N GLY A 140 3.68 -4.12 -37.81
CA GLY A 140 3.53 -5.57 -37.66
C GLY A 140 2.36 -5.88 -36.73
N ARG A 141 1.84 -7.12 -36.78
CA ARG A 141 0.72 -7.54 -35.92
C ARG A 141 1.07 -7.32 -34.43
N PRO A 142 0.10 -7.02 -33.55
CA PRO A 142 0.30 -6.86 -32.10
C PRO A 142 1.28 -7.87 -31.47
N PHE A 143 1.08 -9.17 -31.72
CA PHE A 143 1.94 -10.27 -31.25
C PHE A 143 3.41 -10.14 -31.71
N GLN A 144 3.64 -9.68 -32.93
CA GLN A 144 4.98 -9.44 -33.48
C GLN A 144 5.65 -8.22 -32.84
N ARG A 145 4.88 -7.16 -32.54
CA ARG A 145 5.38 -5.97 -31.83
C ARG A 145 5.74 -6.30 -30.38
N ALA A 146 4.88 -7.04 -29.68
CA ALA A 146 5.17 -7.58 -28.35
C ALA A 146 6.45 -8.44 -28.36
N ALA A 147 6.60 -9.36 -29.33
CA ALA A 147 7.78 -10.21 -29.45
C ALA A 147 9.09 -9.42 -29.66
N ILE A 148 9.04 -8.29 -30.38
CA ILE A 148 10.20 -7.38 -30.53
C ILE A 148 10.56 -6.73 -29.18
N TYR A 149 9.59 -6.25 -28.40
CA TYR A 149 9.87 -5.67 -27.07
C TYR A 149 10.38 -6.71 -26.06
N PHE A 150 9.86 -7.94 -26.12
CA PHE A 150 10.33 -9.06 -25.30
C PHE A 150 11.77 -9.48 -25.68
N LYS A 151 12.11 -9.49 -26.98
CA LYS A 151 13.50 -9.66 -27.46
C LYS A 151 14.43 -8.60 -26.87
N GLU A 152 14.07 -7.32 -26.95
CA GLU A 152 14.90 -6.22 -26.44
C GLU A 152 15.10 -6.31 -24.91
N ALA A 153 14.10 -6.81 -24.17
CA ALA A 153 14.23 -7.07 -22.73
C ALA A 153 15.22 -8.22 -22.42
N LEU A 154 15.12 -9.35 -23.14
CA LEU A 154 16.09 -10.46 -23.02
C LEU A 154 17.53 -10.01 -23.35
N GLU A 155 17.68 -9.16 -24.36
CA GLU A 155 18.96 -8.59 -24.79
C GLU A 155 19.58 -7.67 -23.72
N SER A 156 18.77 -6.89 -23.00
CA SER A 156 19.19 -6.10 -21.84
C SER A 156 19.81 -6.99 -20.75
N ILE A 157 19.10 -8.08 -20.41
CA ILE A 157 19.48 -9.01 -19.33
C ILE A 157 20.74 -9.80 -19.70
N LEU A 158 20.75 -10.49 -20.86
CA LEU A 158 21.86 -11.37 -21.26
C LEU A 158 23.17 -10.60 -21.52
N SER A 159 23.09 -9.36 -22.00
CA SER A 159 24.29 -8.53 -22.22
C SER A 159 24.98 -8.07 -20.92
N GLY A 160 24.47 -8.44 -19.73
CA GLY A 160 24.86 -7.83 -18.45
C GLY A 160 24.64 -6.31 -18.43
N SER A 161 23.75 -5.83 -19.31
CA SER A 161 23.75 -4.45 -19.78
C SER A 161 22.87 -3.59 -18.88
N ASN A 162 23.46 -3.17 -17.76
CA ASN A 162 23.05 -2.11 -16.84
C ASN A 162 22.87 -0.72 -17.53
N ARG A 163 22.19 -0.65 -18.68
CA ARG A 163 21.97 0.55 -19.50
C ARG A 163 20.85 1.45 -19.01
N THR A 164 19.99 0.94 -18.13
CA THR A 164 19.06 1.72 -17.30
C THR A 164 19.82 2.45 -16.19
N THR A 165 20.80 1.80 -15.54
CA THR A 165 21.54 2.36 -14.40
C THR A 165 22.56 3.44 -14.85
N GLY A 166 22.08 4.67 -15.04
CA GLY A 166 22.93 5.86 -15.21
C GLY A 166 22.55 6.80 -16.35
N ARG A 167 21.61 6.42 -17.24
CA ARG A 167 21.10 7.35 -18.27
C ARG A 167 19.91 8.13 -17.72
N LEU A 168 20.20 9.23 -17.01
CA LEU A 168 19.19 10.19 -16.54
C LEU A 168 18.24 10.57 -17.69
N SER A 169 16.94 10.46 -17.46
CA SER A 169 15.90 10.86 -18.41
C SER A 169 16.12 12.31 -18.85
N SER A 170 16.31 12.56 -20.15
CA SER A 170 16.35 13.93 -20.64
C SER A 170 14.98 14.58 -20.51
N TRP A 171 14.92 15.89 -20.32
CA TRP A 171 13.64 16.63 -20.24
C TRP A 171 12.74 16.38 -21.46
N ALA A 172 13.33 16.17 -22.64
CA ALA A 172 12.60 15.80 -23.85
C ALA A 172 11.95 14.40 -23.74
N GLU A 173 12.69 13.39 -23.26
CA GLU A 173 12.15 12.05 -23.02
C GLU A 173 11.03 12.09 -21.96
N ILE A 174 11.21 12.81 -20.85
CA ILE A 174 10.18 12.99 -19.80
C ILE A 174 8.90 13.62 -20.36
N VAL A 175 9.02 14.69 -21.17
CA VAL A 175 7.87 15.35 -21.80
C VAL A 175 7.13 14.40 -22.77
N GLN A 176 7.83 13.52 -23.49
CA GLN A 176 7.18 12.49 -24.29
C GLN A 176 6.53 11.40 -23.43
N THR A 177 7.17 10.97 -22.33
CA THR A 177 6.59 10.03 -21.36
C THR A 177 5.29 10.56 -20.76
N ILE A 178 5.23 11.85 -20.38
CA ILE A 178 4.01 12.50 -19.88
C ILE A 178 2.92 12.54 -20.96
N ARG A 179 3.27 12.92 -22.20
CA ARG A 179 2.33 12.95 -23.33
C ARG A 179 1.80 11.56 -23.69
N ALA A 180 2.66 10.54 -23.65
CA ALA A 180 2.28 9.15 -23.92
C ALA A 180 1.39 8.56 -22.83
N HIS A 181 1.68 8.83 -21.54
CA HIS A 181 0.78 8.44 -20.44
C HIS A 181 -0.58 9.13 -20.54
N LYS A 182 -0.63 10.43 -20.86
CA LYS A 182 -1.90 11.13 -21.11
C LYS A 182 -2.65 10.48 -22.28
N ALA A 183 -2.00 10.30 -23.43
CA ALA A 183 -2.62 9.67 -24.59
C ALA A 183 -3.13 8.24 -24.26
N PHE A 184 -2.42 7.48 -23.42
CA PHE A 184 -2.87 6.16 -22.99
C PHE A 184 -4.15 6.23 -22.15
N SER A 185 -4.26 7.18 -21.21
CA SER A 185 -5.47 7.41 -20.41
C SER A 185 -6.64 7.97 -21.23
N ASP A 186 -6.36 8.76 -22.27
CA ASP A 186 -7.39 9.32 -23.16
C ASP A 186 -7.92 8.27 -24.16
N ILE A 187 -7.10 7.27 -24.54
CA ILE A 187 -7.40 6.26 -25.58
C ILE A 187 -7.86 4.91 -24.99
N SER A 188 -7.40 4.54 -23.78
CA SER A 188 -7.64 3.22 -23.17
C SER A 188 -8.20 3.34 -21.75
N PRO A 189 -9.17 2.50 -21.34
CA PRO A 189 -9.65 2.46 -19.96
C PRO A 189 -8.59 1.94 -18.97
N ILE A 190 -7.53 1.27 -19.43
CA ILE A 190 -6.56 0.56 -18.57
C ILE A 190 -5.98 1.45 -17.44
N PRO A 191 -5.46 2.67 -17.70
CA PRO A 191 -4.93 3.51 -16.62
C PRO A 191 -6.02 4.04 -15.69
N MET A 192 -7.15 4.47 -16.27
CA MET A 192 -8.25 5.08 -15.52
C MET A 192 -8.96 4.08 -14.62
N PHE A 193 -9.13 2.83 -15.07
CA PHE A 193 -9.66 1.73 -14.29
C PHE A 193 -8.79 1.51 -13.05
N THR A 194 -7.47 1.34 -13.26
CA THR A 194 -6.48 1.14 -12.19
C THR A 194 -6.50 2.29 -11.18
N GLN A 195 -6.57 3.53 -11.67
CA GLN A 195 -6.62 4.75 -10.85
C GLN A 195 -7.88 4.83 -9.99
N PHE A 196 -9.06 4.60 -10.57
CA PHE A 196 -10.33 4.68 -9.85
C PHE A 196 -10.49 3.55 -8.83
N THR A 197 -10.23 2.30 -9.19
CA THR A 197 -10.31 1.17 -8.25
C THR A 197 -9.33 1.30 -7.09
N THR A 198 -8.11 1.79 -7.34
CA THR A 198 -7.10 2.06 -6.31
C THR A 198 -7.54 3.18 -5.37
N ASN A 199 -7.93 4.35 -5.91
CA ASN A 199 -8.39 5.47 -5.09
C ASN A 199 -9.61 5.10 -4.25
N GLN A 200 -10.58 4.39 -4.83
CA GLN A 200 -11.79 3.97 -4.15
C GLN A 200 -11.50 2.99 -2.99
N ALA A 201 -10.56 2.05 -3.19
CA ALA A 201 -10.07 1.17 -2.11
C ALA A 201 -9.43 1.95 -0.94
N LEU A 202 -8.60 2.95 -1.26
CA LEU A 202 -7.97 3.83 -0.27
C LEU A 202 -9.04 4.63 0.50
N LEU A 203 -9.99 5.25 -0.20
CA LEU A 203 -11.03 6.07 0.40
C LEU A 203 -11.98 5.27 1.32
N GLU A 204 -12.29 4.02 0.96
CA GLU A 204 -13.12 3.13 1.78
C GLU A 204 -12.40 2.69 3.07
N ALA A 205 -11.15 2.21 2.98
CA ALA A 205 -10.44 1.72 4.15
C ALA A 205 -9.86 2.83 5.06
N LEU A 206 -9.54 3.99 4.48
CA LEU A 206 -8.89 5.09 5.21
C LEU A 206 -9.87 6.15 5.72
N GLY A 207 -11.12 6.17 5.25
CA GLY A 207 -12.17 7.07 5.74
C GLY A 207 -12.37 7.02 7.26
N GLY A 208 -12.64 8.17 7.88
CA GLY A 208 -12.88 8.28 9.32
C GLY A 208 -12.45 9.63 9.92
N SER A 209 -12.70 9.82 11.20
CA SER A 209 -12.79 11.14 11.87
C SER A 209 -11.53 12.00 11.94
N THR A 210 -10.36 11.51 11.51
CA THR A 210 -9.07 12.22 11.64
C THR A 210 -8.33 12.46 10.34
N PHE A 211 -8.62 11.70 9.27
CA PHE A 211 -7.96 11.79 7.95
C PHE A 211 -6.43 12.05 7.99
N ILE A 212 -5.69 11.33 8.85
CA ILE A 212 -4.22 11.31 8.82
C ILE A 212 -3.79 10.03 8.09
N ILE A 213 -3.37 10.18 6.83
CA ILE A 213 -3.10 9.07 5.91
C ILE A 213 -1.61 9.04 5.54
N HIS A 214 -1.03 7.84 5.52
CA HIS A 214 0.28 7.57 4.95
C HIS A 214 0.20 6.45 3.93
N VAL A 215 0.36 6.76 2.64
CA VAL A 215 0.41 5.79 1.56
C VAL A 215 1.88 5.45 1.27
N ILE A 216 2.21 4.16 1.23
CA ILE A 216 3.49 3.65 0.72
C ILE A 216 3.21 3.06 -0.65
N ASP A 217 3.88 3.57 -1.68
CA ASP A 217 3.53 3.32 -3.08
C ASP A 217 4.77 2.85 -3.85
N PHE A 218 4.70 1.66 -4.44
CA PHE A 218 5.79 1.08 -5.22
C PHE A 218 5.61 1.29 -6.74
N ASP A 219 4.49 1.85 -7.18
CA ASP A 219 4.09 1.95 -8.60
C ASP A 219 3.52 3.34 -8.96
N ILE A 220 3.97 4.39 -8.24
CA ILE A 220 3.48 5.77 -8.33
C ILE A 220 3.33 6.32 -9.76
N GLY A 221 4.23 5.93 -10.67
CA GLY A 221 4.33 6.48 -12.01
C GLY A 221 4.39 8.02 -11.99
N LEU A 222 3.59 8.66 -12.84
CA LEU A 222 3.45 10.12 -12.89
C LEU A 222 2.55 10.72 -11.78
N ALA A 223 2.16 9.91 -10.78
CA ALA A 223 1.41 10.31 -9.59
C ALA A 223 0.01 10.95 -9.83
N GLY A 224 -0.49 10.95 -11.06
CA GLY A 224 -1.74 11.63 -11.43
C GLY A 224 -2.98 11.16 -10.66
N HIS A 225 -3.00 9.91 -10.17
CA HIS A 225 -4.10 9.42 -9.35
C HIS A 225 -4.24 10.17 -8.02
N TYR A 226 -3.14 10.68 -7.45
CA TYR A 226 -3.15 11.45 -6.20
C TYR A 226 -3.91 12.78 -6.32
N ALA A 227 -3.97 13.40 -7.51
CA ALA A 227 -4.79 14.61 -7.69
C ALA A 227 -6.29 14.32 -7.53
N SER A 228 -6.77 13.20 -8.08
CA SER A 228 -8.15 12.74 -7.82
C SER A 228 -8.37 12.35 -6.35
N LEU A 229 -7.44 11.58 -5.76
CA LEU A 229 -7.52 11.17 -4.34
C LEU A 229 -7.57 12.40 -3.40
N MET A 230 -6.73 13.42 -3.65
CA MET A 230 -6.75 14.68 -2.91
C MET A 230 -8.10 15.38 -3.03
N LYS A 231 -8.65 15.51 -4.24
CA LYS A 231 -9.97 16.14 -4.43
C LYS A 231 -11.06 15.42 -3.64
N GLU A 232 -11.12 14.09 -3.74
CA GLU A 232 -12.11 13.27 -3.04
C GLU A 232 -11.92 13.29 -1.51
N LEU A 233 -10.67 13.41 -1.03
CA LEU A 233 -10.37 13.61 0.39
C LEU A 233 -10.82 15.00 0.88
N ALA A 234 -10.64 16.07 0.08
CA ALA A 234 -11.11 17.41 0.42
C ALA A 234 -12.64 17.42 0.58
N GLU A 235 -13.38 16.95 -0.43
CA GLU A 235 -14.84 16.88 -0.45
C GLU A 235 -15.39 16.05 0.73
N LYS A 236 -14.78 14.90 1.04
CA LYS A 236 -15.15 14.08 2.22
C LYS A 236 -14.80 14.76 3.55
N SER A 237 -13.68 15.48 3.63
CA SER A 237 -13.28 16.18 4.86
C SER A 237 -14.20 17.34 5.19
N GLU A 238 -14.67 18.09 4.18
CA GLU A 238 -15.68 19.15 4.35
C GLU A 238 -17.03 18.58 4.80
N SER A 239 -17.51 17.53 4.12
CA SER A 239 -18.74 16.82 4.48
C SER A 239 -18.74 16.31 5.93
N LEU A 240 -17.60 15.84 6.42
CA LEU A 240 -17.41 15.32 7.78
C LEU A 240 -16.92 16.39 8.79
N ARG A 241 -16.78 17.65 8.37
CA ARG A 241 -16.28 18.79 9.19
C ARG A 241 -14.90 18.53 9.82
N VAL A 242 -14.03 17.76 9.15
CA VAL A 242 -12.66 17.48 9.61
C VAL A 242 -11.70 18.52 9.04
N ASN A 243 -11.12 19.35 9.90
CA ASN A 243 -10.23 20.43 9.49
C ASN A 243 -8.85 19.92 9.02
N SER A 244 -8.49 20.25 7.78
CA SER A 244 -7.15 20.04 7.18
C SER A 244 -6.65 18.57 7.25
N PRO A 245 -7.17 17.69 6.36
CA PRO A 245 -6.70 16.31 6.25
C PRO A 245 -5.21 16.27 5.88
N VAL A 246 -4.54 15.17 6.26
CA VAL A 246 -3.11 14.94 6.00
C VAL A 246 -2.96 13.76 5.04
N LEU A 247 -2.27 14.00 3.93
CA LEU A 247 -1.89 12.96 3.00
C LEU A 247 -0.37 12.93 2.88
N ARG A 248 0.25 11.87 3.40
CA ARG A 248 1.66 11.57 3.16
C ARG A 248 1.77 10.45 2.13
N VAL A 249 2.75 10.58 1.25
CA VAL A 249 3.16 9.55 0.30
C VAL A 249 4.62 9.24 0.51
N THR A 250 4.98 7.96 0.58
CA THR A 250 6.36 7.49 0.45
C THR A 250 6.45 6.60 -0.77
N ALA A 251 7.02 7.14 -1.85
CA ALA A 251 7.13 6.46 -3.12
C ALA A 251 8.47 5.72 -3.24
N VAL A 252 8.44 4.43 -3.57
CA VAL A 252 9.62 3.65 -3.91
C VAL A 252 9.85 3.75 -5.42
N VAL A 253 11.01 4.27 -5.84
CA VAL A 253 11.29 4.66 -7.24
C VAL A 253 12.68 4.20 -7.69
N PRO A 254 12.91 3.92 -8.97
CA PRO A 254 14.23 3.53 -9.47
C PRO A 254 15.23 4.70 -9.43
N GLU A 255 16.52 4.43 -9.60
CA GLU A 255 17.58 5.44 -9.41
C GLU A 255 17.54 6.59 -10.43
N GLU A 256 17.01 6.34 -11.63
CA GLU A 256 16.85 7.32 -12.70
C GLU A 256 15.75 8.37 -12.46
N TYR A 257 14.82 8.14 -11.51
CA TYR A 257 13.59 8.95 -11.30
C TYR A 257 13.81 10.36 -10.70
N ALA A 258 15.02 10.91 -10.79
CA ALA A 258 15.46 12.12 -10.08
C ALA A 258 14.76 13.41 -10.57
N VAL A 259 14.34 13.46 -11.84
CA VAL A 259 13.68 14.64 -12.43
C VAL A 259 12.15 14.50 -12.32
N GLU A 260 11.65 13.29 -12.53
CA GLU A 260 10.26 12.88 -12.41
C GLU A 260 9.76 13.07 -10.98
N SER A 261 10.51 12.57 -9.97
CA SER A 261 10.18 12.77 -8.54
C SER A 261 10.14 14.24 -8.12
N ARG A 262 11.02 15.07 -8.68
CA ARG A 262 10.99 16.53 -8.48
C ARG A 262 9.71 17.14 -9.05
N LEU A 263 9.40 16.85 -10.32
CA LEU A 263 8.20 17.36 -11.00
C LEU A 263 6.91 16.91 -10.30
N ILE A 264 6.85 15.64 -9.86
CA ILE A 264 5.73 15.10 -9.06
C ILE A 264 5.58 15.86 -7.75
N ARG A 265 6.68 16.09 -7.02
CA ARG A 265 6.66 16.86 -5.75
C ARG A 265 6.14 18.27 -5.98
N GLU A 266 6.67 19.00 -6.95
CA GLU A 266 6.30 20.39 -7.22
C GLU A 266 4.81 20.48 -7.60
N ASN A 267 4.34 19.63 -8.53
CA ASN A 267 2.94 19.61 -8.98
C ASN A 267 1.94 19.23 -7.87
N LEU A 268 2.17 18.12 -7.16
CA LEU A 268 1.25 17.66 -6.11
C LEU A 268 1.26 18.59 -4.88
N THR A 269 2.41 19.19 -4.55
CA THR A 269 2.48 20.18 -3.46
C THR A 269 1.66 21.42 -3.80
N GLN A 270 1.77 21.95 -5.03
CA GLN A 270 0.93 23.09 -5.44
C GLN A 270 -0.56 22.74 -5.38
N PHE A 271 -0.97 21.64 -6.02
CA PHE A 271 -2.36 21.21 -6.07
C PHE A 271 -2.97 20.94 -4.67
N SER A 272 -2.16 20.46 -3.72
CA SER A 272 -2.61 20.25 -2.33
C SER A 272 -2.92 21.56 -1.58
N GLN A 273 -2.22 22.66 -1.91
CA GLN A 273 -2.44 23.96 -1.27
C GLN A 273 -3.80 24.54 -1.68
N ASP A 274 -4.13 24.44 -2.97
CA ASP A 274 -5.41 24.88 -3.53
C ASP A 274 -6.59 24.16 -2.86
N LEU A 275 -6.39 22.87 -2.50
CA LEU A 275 -7.35 22.03 -1.79
C LEU A 275 -7.24 22.09 -0.25
N LYS A 276 -6.33 22.90 0.32
CA LYS A 276 -6.08 23.06 1.77
C LYS A 276 -5.67 21.75 2.51
N ILE A 277 -5.12 20.79 1.77
CA ILE A 277 -4.64 19.51 2.30
C ILE A 277 -3.19 19.65 2.75
N ARG A 278 -2.84 19.09 3.92
CA ARG A 278 -1.45 19.01 4.36
C ARG A 278 -0.76 17.81 3.71
N PHE A 279 -0.10 18.08 2.59
CA PHE A 279 0.61 17.07 1.81
C PHE A 279 2.10 17.00 2.15
N GLN A 280 2.68 15.80 2.05
CA GLN A 280 4.12 15.57 2.00
C GLN A 280 4.42 14.36 1.10
N ILE A 281 5.40 14.47 0.21
CA ILE A 281 5.93 13.32 -0.54
C ILE A 281 7.43 13.11 -0.37
N ASP A 282 7.73 11.95 0.21
CA ASP A 282 9.05 11.39 0.43
C ASP A 282 9.34 10.35 -0.67
N PHE A 283 10.57 10.28 -1.18
CA PHE A 283 10.97 9.29 -2.19
C PHE A 283 12.10 8.41 -1.65
N VAL A 284 12.00 7.10 -1.86
CA VAL A 284 12.99 6.09 -1.47
C VAL A 284 13.46 5.39 -2.74
N LEU A 285 14.77 5.29 -2.94
CA LEU A 285 15.31 4.58 -4.10
C LEU A 285 15.15 3.06 -3.92
N VAL A 286 14.90 2.31 -5.00
CA VAL A 286 14.74 0.85 -4.98
C VAL A 286 15.90 0.18 -4.23
N ARG A 287 17.16 0.53 -4.53
CA ARG A 287 18.33 -0.03 -3.80
C ARG A 287 18.35 0.29 -2.30
N VAL A 288 17.82 1.45 -1.90
CA VAL A 288 17.72 1.85 -0.49
C VAL A 288 16.62 1.05 0.22
N PHE A 289 15.51 0.79 -0.47
CA PHE A 289 14.48 -0.12 0.03
C PHE A 289 14.97 -1.58 0.08
N GLU A 290 15.74 -2.06 -0.90
CA GLU A 290 16.33 -3.40 -0.86
C GLU A 290 17.33 -3.57 0.29
N ALA A 291 18.10 -2.54 0.63
CA ALA A 291 19.06 -2.57 1.73
C ALA A 291 18.45 -2.43 3.14
N LEU A 292 17.32 -1.71 3.27
CA LEU A 292 16.76 -1.33 4.58
C LEU A 292 15.32 -1.83 4.83
N SER A 293 14.61 -2.26 3.78
CA SER A 293 13.16 -2.50 3.75
C SER A 293 12.40 -1.30 4.32
N PHE A 294 11.28 -1.53 4.99
CA PHE A 294 10.45 -0.51 5.63
C PHE A 294 11.17 0.35 6.69
N LYS A 295 12.44 0.08 7.07
CA LYS A 295 13.24 1.02 7.88
C LYS A 295 13.62 2.29 7.10
N ALA A 296 13.55 2.27 5.77
CA ALA A 296 13.68 3.46 4.94
C ALA A 296 12.42 4.36 4.96
N VAL A 297 11.29 3.86 5.50
CA VAL A 297 10.02 4.58 5.54
C VAL A 297 9.84 5.28 6.88
N ASN A 298 9.59 6.60 6.84
CA ASN A 298 9.43 7.43 8.03
C ASN A 298 7.96 7.45 8.49
N PHE A 299 7.58 6.48 9.33
CA PHE A 299 6.26 6.39 9.97
C PHE A 299 6.09 7.39 11.12
N ARG A 300 4.88 7.94 11.32
CA ARG A 300 4.53 8.72 12.52
C ARG A 300 3.33 8.10 13.25
N GLU A 301 3.21 8.44 14.53
CA GLU A 301 2.12 7.95 15.37
C GLU A 301 0.76 8.54 14.94
N GLY A 302 -0.29 7.73 14.96
CA GLY A 302 -1.65 8.10 14.56
C GLY A 302 -1.95 8.05 13.05
N GLU A 303 -0.96 7.75 12.19
CA GLU A 303 -1.15 7.64 10.74
C GLU A 303 -1.87 6.33 10.36
N LYS A 304 -2.91 6.41 9.53
CA LYS A 304 -3.47 5.24 8.83
C LYS A 304 -2.58 4.88 7.64
N ILE A 305 -1.83 3.79 7.76
CA ILE A 305 -0.92 3.30 6.73
C ILE A 305 -1.71 2.53 5.65
N ALA A 306 -1.44 2.80 4.38
CA ALA A 306 -1.81 1.98 3.23
C ALA A 306 -0.55 1.57 2.45
N VAL A 307 -0.59 0.43 1.76
CA VAL A 307 0.50 0.01 0.85
C VAL A 307 -0.08 -0.35 -0.52
N ILE A 308 0.52 0.16 -1.59
CA ILE A 308 0.15 -0.10 -2.99
C ILE A 308 1.34 -0.76 -3.68
N PHE A 309 1.14 -1.91 -4.32
CA PHE A 309 2.19 -2.55 -5.13
C PHE A 309 1.64 -3.47 -6.23
N SER A 310 2.45 -3.65 -7.28
CA SER A 310 2.18 -4.51 -8.43
C SER A 310 2.74 -5.94 -8.29
N SER A 311 2.39 -6.80 -9.26
CA SER A 311 2.91 -8.16 -9.29
C SER A 311 4.42 -8.21 -9.62
N ALA A 312 4.99 -7.25 -10.37
CA ALA A 312 6.44 -7.09 -10.52
C ALA A 312 7.17 -6.82 -9.20
N VAL A 313 6.64 -5.92 -8.36
CA VAL A 313 7.21 -5.61 -7.03
C VAL A 313 7.22 -6.86 -6.14
N LEU A 314 6.12 -7.61 -6.14
CA LEU A 314 6.00 -8.87 -5.41
C LEU A 314 6.94 -9.97 -5.95
N ARG A 315 7.22 -10.00 -7.27
CA ARG A 315 8.24 -10.90 -7.86
C ARG A 315 9.66 -10.47 -7.49
N ARG A 316 9.98 -9.17 -7.52
CA ARG A 316 11.32 -8.63 -7.18
C ARG A 316 11.71 -8.87 -5.72
N HIS A 317 10.80 -8.65 -4.77
CA HIS A 317 11.08 -8.83 -3.34
C HIS A 317 10.66 -10.21 -2.78
N GLY A 318 9.96 -11.02 -3.58
CA GLY A 318 9.54 -12.38 -3.25
C GLY A 318 8.51 -12.48 -2.12
N GLY A 319 8.07 -13.71 -1.80
CA GLY A 319 7.02 -13.96 -0.80
C GLY A 319 7.34 -13.46 0.63
N GLY A 320 8.63 -13.24 0.95
CA GLY A 320 9.05 -12.63 2.22
C GLY A 320 8.54 -11.19 2.41
N PHE A 321 8.39 -10.45 1.31
CA PHE A 321 7.90 -9.06 1.29
C PHE A 321 6.54 -8.91 1.99
N LEU A 322 5.59 -9.82 1.76
CA LEU A 322 4.28 -9.76 2.42
C LEU A 322 4.36 -9.96 3.94
N GLY A 323 5.39 -10.67 4.43
CA GLY A 323 5.71 -10.75 5.84
C GLY A 323 6.19 -9.42 6.42
N GLU A 324 6.84 -8.58 5.62
CA GLU A 324 7.29 -7.24 6.02
C GLU A 324 6.19 -6.19 5.90
N VAL A 325 5.38 -6.25 4.83
CA VAL A 325 4.12 -5.49 4.70
C VAL A 325 3.20 -5.78 5.90
N ARG A 326 3.09 -7.05 6.34
CA ARG A 326 2.35 -7.40 7.56
C ARG A 326 2.94 -6.77 8.83
N ARG A 327 4.27 -6.65 8.95
CA ARG A 327 4.95 -6.08 10.14
C ARG A 327 4.65 -4.60 10.32
N VAL A 328 4.48 -3.83 9.24
CA VAL A 328 4.08 -2.41 9.32
C VAL A 328 2.57 -2.22 9.54
N SER A 329 1.81 -3.32 9.64
CA SER A 329 0.39 -3.36 10.04
C SER A 329 -0.50 -2.33 9.33
N PRO A 330 -0.52 -2.29 7.98
CA PRO A 330 -1.35 -1.35 7.24
C PRO A 330 -2.84 -1.59 7.51
N ALA A 331 -3.62 -0.51 7.38
CA ALA A 331 -5.07 -0.59 7.36
C ALA A 331 -5.57 -1.32 6.10
N VAL A 332 -4.92 -1.07 4.95
CA VAL A 332 -5.23 -1.68 3.65
C VAL A 332 -3.97 -1.92 2.83
N VAL A 333 -3.99 -3.00 2.05
CA VAL A 333 -3.06 -3.24 0.95
C VAL A 333 -3.86 -3.24 -0.35
N VAL A 334 -3.44 -2.47 -1.34
CA VAL A 334 -4.01 -2.51 -2.70
C VAL A 334 -3.00 -3.23 -3.58
N PHE A 335 -3.42 -4.33 -4.22
CA PHE A 335 -2.59 -5.12 -5.11
C PHE A 335 -3.16 -5.08 -6.53
N VAL A 336 -2.34 -4.57 -7.45
CA VAL A 336 -2.69 -4.37 -8.86
C VAL A 336 -1.90 -5.37 -9.71
N ASP A 337 -2.57 -6.35 -10.30
CA ASP A 337 -1.97 -7.22 -11.30
C ASP A 337 -2.40 -6.77 -12.69
N GLY A 338 -1.47 -6.17 -13.45
CA GLY A 338 -1.73 -5.57 -14.76
C GLY A 338 -0.62 -5.85 -15.76
N GLU A 339 0.01 -7.02 -15.64
CA GLU A 339 1.22 -7.37 -16.40
C GLU A 339 1.15 -8.75 -17.09
N GLY A 340 0.21 -9.62 -16.71
CA GLY A 340 0.00 -10.93 -17.35
C GLY A 340 0.99 -12.05 -16.99
N TRP A 341 1.86 -11.82 -16.00
CA TRP A 341 2.84 -12.82 -15.52
C TRP A 341 2.28 -13.72 -14.40
N GLY A 342 1.01 -13.55 -14.03
CA GLY A 342 0.25 -14.49 -13.21
C GLY A 342 -0.39 -15.59 -14.08
N GLY A 343 -0.24 -16.85 -13.68
CA GLY A 343 -0.96 -17.96 -14.31
C GLY A 343 -2.47 -17.83 -14.15
N GLU A 344 -3.24 -18.42 -15.09
CA GLU A 344 -4.71 -18.34 -15.07
C GLU A 344 -5.30 -18.81 -13.72
N PRO A 345 -6.35 -18.15 -13.19
CA PRO A 345 -6.96 -18.52 -11.92
C PRO A 345 -7.41 -19.98 -11.87
N GLY A 346 -6.74 -20.79 -11.05
CA GLY A 346 -6.99 -22.24 -10.92
C GLY A 346 -5.91 -23.12 -11.57
N THR A 347 -5.04 -22.58 -12.42
CA THR A 347 -3.85 -23.31 -12.88
C THR A 347 -2.77 -23.34 -11.80
N ALA A 348 -1.97 -24.41 -11.78
CA ALA A 348 -0.88 -24.54 -10.80
C ALA A 348 0.19 -23.46 -11.03
N PRO A 349 0.62 -22.72 -10.00
CA PRO A 349 1.59 -21.63 -10.16
C PRO A 349 2.97 -22.18 -10.58
N THR A 350 3.56 -21.56 -11.60
CA THR A 350 4.74 -22.11 -12.30
C THR A 350 6.03 -21.33 -12.04
N THR A 351 7.08 -22.07 -11.72
CA THR A 351 8.45 -21.56 -11.53
C THR A 351 9.16 -21.23 -12.85
N SER A 352 8.64 -21.72 -13.98
CA SER A 352 9.25 -21.61 -15.31
C SER A 352 9.24 -20.18 -15.84
N PHE A 353 10.42 -19.60 -16.05
CA PHE A 353 10.62 -18.35 -16.78
C PHE A 353 10.01 -18.45 -18.19
N ARG A 354 10.21 -19.55 -18.91
CA ARG A 354 9.64 -19.75 -20.26
C ARG A 354 8.12 -19.64 -20.27
N ARG A 355 7.41 -20.31 -19.35
CA ARG A 355 5.94 -20.23 -19.29
C ARG A 355 5.46 -18.83 -18.93
N ASN A 356 6.13 -18.19 -17.97
CA ASN A 356 5.78 -16.84 -17.55
C ASN A 356 6.05 -15.82 -18.68
N PHE A 357 7.13 -16.01 -19.46
CA PHE A 357 7.48 -15.24 -20.66
C PHE A 357 6.42 -15.38 -21.78
N VAL A 358 5.92 -16.60 -22.03
CA VAL A 358 4.83 -16.82 -23.01
C VAL A 358 3.53 -16.13 -22.54
N GLY A 359 3.16 -16.25 -21.26
CA GLY A 359 2.00 -15.55 -20.70
C GLY A 359 2.09 -14.03 -20.84
N GLY A 360 3.26 -13.46 -20.51
CA GLY A 360 3.55 -12.04 -20.74
C GLY A 360 3.46 -11.65 -22.22
N LEU A 361 4.00 -12.46 -23.13
CA LEU A 361 3.97 -12.17 -24.57
C LEU A 361 2.53 -12.13 -25.12
N GLU A 362 1.70 -13.11 -24.74
CA GLU A 362 0.27 -13.13 -25.07
C GLU A 362 -0.49 -11.95 -24.46
N PHE A 363 -0.15 -11.56 -23.24
CA PHE A 363 -0.74 -10.42 -22.53
C PHE A 363 -0.43 -9.09 -23.21
N TYR A 364 0.84 -8.80 -23.51
CA TYR A 364 1.18 -7.54 -24.18
C TYR A 364 0.72 -7.51 -25.63
N SER A 365 0.56 -8.65 -26.32
CA SER A 365 -0.18 -8.71 -27.59
C SER A 365 -1.61 -8.20 -27.42
N MET A 366 -2.33 -8.71 -26.41
CA MET A 366 -3.70 -8.31 -26.10
C MET A 366 -3.83 -6.83 -25.71
N VAL A 367 -2.87 -6.27 -24.96
CA VAL A 367 -2.81 -4.83 -24.70
C VAL A 367 -2.66 -4.05 -26.01
N LEU A 368 -1.77 -4.48 -26.91
CA LEU A 368 -1.53 -3.86 -28.21
C LEU A 368 -2.72 -4.00 -29.18
N GLU A 369 -3.44 -5.13 -29.14
CA GLU A 369 -4.71 -5.35 -29.86
C GLU A 369 -5.77 -4.34 -29.40
N SER A 370 -5.87 -4.09 -28.09
CA SER A 370 -6.81 -3.10 -27.54
C SER A 370 -6.48 -1.66 -27.92
N LEU A 371 -5.19 -1.34 -28.12
CA LEU A 371 -4.74 -0.02 -28.59
C LEU A 371 -4.93 0.16 -30.10
N ASP A 372 -4.66 -0.87 -30.91
CA ASP A 372 -4.93 -0.82 -32.34
C ASP A 372 -6.44 -0.69 -32.59
N ALA A 373 -7.28 -1.43 -31.88
CA ALA A 373 -8.73 -1.31 -31.97
C ALA A 373 -9.26 0.07 -31.55
N ALA A 374 -8.50 0.81 -30.73
CA ALA A 374 -8.83 2.17 -30.30
C ALA A 374 -8.42 3.24 -31.32
N MET A 375 -7.20 3.15 -31.88
CA MET A 375 -6.66 4.11 -32.86
C MET A 375 -5.70 3.46 -33.87
N VAL A 376 -6.23 2.64 -34.78
CA VAL A 376 -5.48 1.92 -35.83
C VAL A 376 -4.47 2.84 -36.53
N GLY A 377 -3.19 2.46 -36.52
CA GLY A 377 -2.12 3.18 -37.24
C GLY A 377 -1.74 4.56 -36.67
N SER A 378 -2.28 4.96 -35.52
CA SER A 378 -1.99 6.28 -34.94
C SER A 378 -0.55 6.38 -34.40
N GLU A 379 0.11 7.49 -34.73
CA GLU A 379 1.39 7.93 -34.16
C GLU A 379 1.37 8.01 -32.62
N TRP A 380 0.19 8.17 -32.01
CA TRP A 380 0.04 8.09 -30.55
C TRP A 380 0.16 6.67 -30.00
N VAL A 381 -0.33 5.65 -30.71
CA VAL A 381 -0.12 4.24 -30.32
C VAL A 381 1.39 3.95 -30.28
N ARG A 382 2.15 4.42 -31.28
CA ARG A 382 3.62 4.27 -31.29
C ARG A 382 4.32 4.93 -30.11
N LYS A 383 3.81 6.06 -29.62
CA LYS A 383 4.34 6.74 -28.42
C LYS A 383 3.96 6.01 -27.13
N ILE A 384 2.75 5.45 -27.05
CA ILE A 384 2.32 4.61 -25.93
C ILE A 384 3.17 3.32 -25.88
N GLU A 385 3.41 2.68 -27.03
CA GLU A 385 4.33 1.54 -27.16
C GLU A 385 5.72 1.89 -26.62
N ALA A 386 6.35 2.96 -27.13
CA ALA A 386 7.73 3.31 -26.83
C ALA A 386 7.97 3.84 -25.40
N PHE A 387 7.05 4.65 -24.86
CA PHE A 387 7.25 5.38 -23.59
C PHE A 387 6.39 4.87 -22.41
N VAL A 388 5.50 3.89 -22.64
CA VAL A 388 4.68 3.29 -21.56
C VAL A 388 4.78 1.77 -21.54
N LEU A 389 4.56 1.09 -22.67
CA LEU A 389 4.53 -0.37 -22.69
C LEU A 389 5.94 -0.99 -22.67
N LYS A 390 6.85 -0.54 -23.53
CA LYS A 390 8.23 -1.08 -23.59
C LYS A 390 8.96 -1.00 -22.23
N PRO A 391 8.94 0.12 -21.47
CA PRO A 391 9.53 0.16 -20.13
C PRO A 391 8.93 -0.87 -19.16
N ARG A 392 7.59 -1.03 -19.16
CA ARG A 392 6.90 -2.03 -18.33
C ARG A 392 7.27 -3.47 -18.71
N ILE A 393 7.36 -3.76 -20.02
CA ILE A 393 7.80 -5.06 -20.53
C ILE A 393 9.21 -5.39 -20.02
N VAL A 394 10.16 -4.45 -20.16
CA VAL A 394 11.53 -4.64 -19.66
C VAL A 394 11.54 -4.93 -18.15
N MET A 395 10.89 -4.08 -17.34
CA MET A 395 10.81 -4.27 -15.89
C MET A 395 10.18 -5.62 -15.49
N ALA A 396 9.13 -6.06 -16.19
CA ALA A 396 8.43 -7.30 -15.89
C ALA A 396 9.24 -8.56 -16.25
N VAL A 397 9.96 -8.54 -17.40
CA VAL A 397 10.89 -9.61 -17.81
C VAL A 397 12.10 -9.67 -16.87
N GLU A 398 12.67 -8.53 -16.48
CA GLU A 398 13.75 -8.44 -15.49
C GLU A 398 13.32 -9.00 -14.12
N ALA A 399 12.14 -8.61 -13.62
CA ALA A 399 11.59 -9.13 -12.37
C ALA A 399 11.28 -10.64 -12.45
N ALA A 400 10.84 -11.15 -13.60
CA ALA A 400 10.62 -12.58 -13.81
C ALA A 400 11.95 -13.36 -13.83
N SER A 401 13.00 -12.83 -14.47
CA SER A 401 14.33 -13.43 -14.52
C SER A 401 14.97 -13.49 -13.12
N ALA A 402 14.88 -12.40 -12.35
CA ALA A 402 15.37 -12.35 -10.98
C ALA A 402 14.63 -13.34 -10.06
N ALA A 403 13.30 -13.44 -10.21
CA ALA A 403 12.49 -14.40 -9.45
C ALA A 403 12.82 -15.86 -9.81
N ALA A 404 13.07 -16.18 -11.09
CA ALA A 404 13.47 -17.53 -11.51
C ALA A 404 14.82 -17.93 -10.89
N ALA A 405 15.83 -17.06 -10.98
CA ALA A 405 17.15 -17.29 -10.37
C ALA A 405 17.07 -17.48 -8.83
N ALA A 406 16.20 -16.72 -8.15
CA ALA A 406 16.02 -16.82 -6.71
C ALA A 406 15.31 -18.10 -6.22
N VAL A 407 14.60 -18.83 -7.11
CA VAL A 407 13.81 -20.02 -6.73
C VAL A 407 14.67 -21.30 -6.62
N GLY A 408 15.85 -21.34 -7.26
CA GLY A 408 16.94 -22.27 -6.90
C GLY A 408 16.56 -23.75 -6.85
N GLY A 409 15.92 -24.27 -7.90
CA GLY A 409 15.63 -25.70 -8.07
C GLY A 409 14.25 -26.14 -7.57
N GLY A 410 13.28 -26.19 -8.50
CA GLY A 410 12.04 -26.98 -8.38
C GLY A 410 11.02 -26.59 -7.29
N ARG A 411 11.28 -25.54 -6.51
CA ARG A 411 10.43 -25.15 -5.37
C ARG A 411 9.22 -24.35 -5.85
N ARG A 412 8.03 -24.95 -5.84
CA ARG A 412 6.77 -24.30 -6.28
C ARG A 412 6.61 -22.91 -5.65
N THR A 413 6.62 -21.87 -6.48
CA THR A 413 6.15 -20.53 -6.10
C THR A 413 4.66 -20.65 -5.76
N ALA A 414 4.21 -20.10 -4.64
CA ALA A 414 2.78 -20.01 -4.36
C ALA A 414 2.14 -18.91 -5.24
N SER A 415 0.86 -19.04 -5.58
CA SER A 415 0.12 -17.95 -6.24
C SER A 415 0.07 -16.72 -5.32
N PHE A 416 -0.11 -15.51 -5.89
CA PHE A 416 -0.17 -14.30 -5.06
C PHE A 416 -1.26 -14.42 -3.97
N ARG A 417 -2.43 -14.96 -4.31
CA ARG A 417 -3.55 -15.19 -3.38
C ARG A 417 -3.18 -16.14 -2.23
N GLU A 418 -2.42 -17.20 -2.50
CA GLU A 418 -1.87 -18.08 -1.45
C GLU A 418 -0.81 -17.37 -0.60
N MET A 419 0.05 -16.54 -1.20
CA MET A 419 1.04 -15.74 -0.46
C MET A 419 0.36 -14.70 0.45
N PHE A 420 -0.69 -14.03 -0.02
CA PHE A 420 -1.52 -13.11 0.80
C PHE A 420 -2.20 -13.84 1.96
N HIS A 421 -2.79 -15.01 1.71
CA HIS A 421 -3.38 -15.85 2.77
C HIS A 421 -2.34 -16.37 3.77
N GLY A 422 -1.17 -16.83 3.32
CA GLY A 422 -0.05 -17.23 4.18
C GLY A 422 0.50 -16.08 5.01
N ALA A 423 0.54 -14.87 4.44
CA ALA A 423 0.83 -13.64 5.16
C ALA A 423 -0.28 -13.20 6.14
N GLY A 424 -1.42 -13.91 6.21
CA GLY A 424 -2.54 -13.63 7.12
C GLY A 424 -3.42 -12.46 6.70
N MET A 425 -3.31 -12.02 5.44
CA MET A 425 -4.20 -11.04 4.83
C MET A 425 -5.42 -11.78 4.26
N ARG A 426 -6.54 -11.07 4.09
CA ARG A 426 -7.70 -11.59 3.33
C ARG A 426 -8.13 -10.60 2.26
N PRO A 427 -8.57 -11.09 1.09
CA PRO A 427 -9.16 -10.22 0.10
C PRO A 427 -10.49 -9.67 0.63
N VAL A 428 -10.79 -8.42 0.28
CA VAL A 428 -12.03 -7.71 0.56
C VAL A 428 -12.63 -7.24 -0.75
N GLN A 429 -13.93 -7.42 -0.87
CA GLN A 429 -14.69 -6.93 -2.03
C GLN A 429 -14.68 -5.39 -2.02
N LEU A 430 -14.27 -4.83 -3.16
CA LEU A 430 -14.50 -3.43 -3.51
C LEU A 430 -16.02 -3.14 -3.48
N SER A 431 -16.41 -1.92 -3.11
CA SER A 431 -17.84 -1.62 -2.98
C SER A 431 -18.58 -1.56 -4.32
N ARG A 432 -19.92 -1.61 -4.23
CA ARG A 432 -20.84 -1.35 -5.37
C ARG A 432 -20.64 0.03 -6.02
N PHE A 433 -19.96 0.97 -5.36
CA PHE A 433 -19.60 2.25 -5.97
C PHE A 433 -18.33 2.16 -6.81
N ALA A 434 -17.35 1.34 -6.42
CA ALA A 434 -16.20 0.99 -7.26
C ALA A 434 -16.65 0.22 -8.52
N ASP A 435 -17.57 -0.74 -8.36
CA ASP A 435 -18.24 -1.43 -9.46
C ASP A 435 -18.84 -0.43 -10.47
N PHE A 436 -19.70 0.47 -9.98
CA PHE A 436 -20.40 1.45 -10.80
C PHE A 436 -19.45 2.46 -11.46
N GLN A 437 -18.38 2.90 -10.78
CA GLN A 437 -17.34 3.72 -11.40
C GLN A 437 -16.65 3.00 -12.57
N ALA A 438 -16.34 1.71 -12.41
CA ALA A 438 -15.69 0.91 -13.44
C ALA A 438 -16.63 0.66 -14.65
N GLU A 439 -17.90 0.40 -14.40
CA GLU A 439 -18.94 0.27 -15.44
C GLU A 439 -19.16 1.62 -16.17
N CYS A 440 -19.25 2.74 -15.43
CA CYS A 440 -19.36 4.09 -16.02
C CYS A 440 -18.10 4.57 -16.76
N LEU A 441 -16.92 4.05 -16.44
CA LEU A 441 -15.69 4.30 -17.23
C LEU A 441 -15.82 3.68 -18.62
N LEU A 442 -16.29 2.43 -18.71
CA LEU A 442 -16.47 1.79 -20.01
C LEU A 442 -17.58 2.45 -20.84
N GLY A 443 -18.63 2.97 -20.19
CA GLY A 443 -19.65 3.80 -20.87
C GLY A 443 -19.12 5.09 -21.52
N LYS A 444 -17.87 5.52 -21.22
CA LYS A 444 -17.19 6.65 -21.87
C LYS A 444 -16.21 6.23 -22.97
N VAL A 445 -15.82 4.96 -23.01
CA VAL A 445 -14.82 4.43 -23.95
C VAL A 445 -15.54 3.98 -25.22
N GLN A 446 -15.15 4.54 -26.36
CA GLN A 446 -15.78 4.25 -27.67
C GLN A 446 -15.37 2.89 -28.26
N VAL A 447 -14.40 2.22 -27.63
CA VAL A 447 -13.76 0.98 -28.09
C VAL A 447 -14.54 -0.24 -27.59
N ARG A 448 -15.15 -0.99 -28.51
CA ARG A 448 -15.82 -2.27 -28.20
C ARG A 448 -14.78 -3.35 -27.91
N GLY A 449 -15.08 -4.24 -26.96
CA GLY A 449 -14.21 -5.35 -26.55
C GLY A 449 -13.83 -5.32 -25.07
N PHE A 450 -13.87 -4.14 -24.44
CA PHE A 450 -13.69 -4.01 -22.98
C PHE A 450 -14.96 -4.38 -22.20
N HIS A 451 -14.79 -5.09 -21.07
CA HIS A 451 -15.83 -5.26 -20.06
C HIS A 451 -15.22 -5.29 -18.65
N VAL A 452 -16.05 -5.16 -17.61
CA VAL A 452 -15.65 -5.35 -16.19
C VAL A 452 -16.21 -6.67 -15.68
N ALA A 453 -15.33 -7.55 -15.18
CA ALA A 453 -15.68 -8.81 -14.54
C ALA A 453 -15.36 -8.77 -13.03
N LYS A 454 -16.18 -9.43 -12.22
CA LYS A 454 -16.02 -9.51 -10.76
C LYS A 454 -15.54 -10.92 -10.41
N ARG A 455 -14.27 -11.07 -10.02
CA ARG A 455 -13.65 -12.37 -9.69
C ARG A 455 -13.45 -12.50 -8.19
N GLN A 456 -14.43 -13.09 -7.50
CA GLN A 456 -14.49 -13.30 -6.04
C GLN A 456 -14.50 -12.03 -5.17
N ALA A 457 -13.41 -11.29 -5.19
CA ALA A 457 -13.16 -10.04 -4.45
C ALA A 457 -12.25 -9.08 -5.22
N GLU A 458 -12.03 -9.35 -6.51
CA GLU A 458 -11.18 -8.59 -7.42
C GLU A 458 -12.07 -7.97 -8.51
N LEU A 459 -11.88 -6.68 -8.79
CA LEU A 459 -12.43 -6.04 -9.98
C LEU A 459 -11.44 -6.22 -11.12
N VAL A 460 -11.90 -6.79 -12.24
CA VAL A 460 -11.05 -7.15 -13.38
C VAL A 460 -11.54 -6.45 -14.64
N LEU A 461 -10.70 -5.62 -15.23
CA LEU A 461 -10.89 -5.12 -16.59
C LEU A 461 -10.47 -6.23 -17.56
N CYS A 462 -11.34 -6.57 -18.49
CA CYS A 462 -11.10 -7.59 -19.52
C CYS A 462 -11.10 -6.98 -20.93
N TRP A 463 -10.53 -7.71 -21.87
CA TRP A 463 -10.63 -7.50 -23.32
C TRP A 463 -10.97 -8.84 -23.98
N HIS A 464 -12.13 -8.93 -24.63
CA HIS A 464 -12.63 -10.17 -25.25
C HIS A 464 -12.51 -11.39 -24.31
N GLU A 465 -13.18 -11.34 -23.15
CA GLU A 465 -13.19 -12.36 -22.08
C GLU A 465 -11.84 -12.63 -21.35
N ARG A 466 -10.72 -12.12 -21.87
CA ARG A 466 -9.38 -12.27 -21.28
C ARG A 466 -9.04 -11.10 -20.36
N ALA A 467 -8.38 -11.36 -19.23
CA ALA A 467 -8.11 -10.35 -18.20
C ALA A 467 -6.91 -9.43 -18.54
N LEU A 468 -7.11 -8.11 -18.48
CA LEU A 468 -6.08 -7.08 -18.69
C LEU A 468 -5.51 -6.52 -17.38
N VAL A 469 -6.38 -6.14 -16.43
CA VAL A 469 -5.94 -5.64 -15.11
C VAL A 469 -6.90 -6.12 -14.05
N ALA A 470 -6.39 -6.78 -13.02
CA ALA A 470 -7.11 -7.09 -11.79
C ALA A 470 -6.66 -6.12 -10.68
N THR A 471 -7.61 -5.40 -10.08
CA THR A 471 -7.38 -4.68 -8.82
C THR A 471 -8.02 -5.46 -7.69
N SER A 472 -7.20 -5.83 -6.72
CA SER A 472 -7.60 -6.57 -5.52
C SER A 472 -7.26 -5.77 -4.27
N VAL A 473 -8.08 -5.92 -3.23
CA VAL A 473 -7.89 -5.21 -1.96
C VAL A 473 -7.65 -6.24 -0.87
N GLY A 474 -6.45 -6.22 -0.27
CA GLY A 474 -6.12 -6.98 0.93
C GLY A 474 -6.43 -6.16 2.17
N LEU A 475 -7.44 -6.57 2.96
CA LEU A 475 -7.68 -6.00 4.28
C LEU A 475 -7.12 -6.92 5.36
N ARG A 476 -6.72 -6.31 6.48
CA ARG A 476 -6.43 -7.02 7.72
C ARG A 476 -7.68 -7.73 8.25
N LEU A 477 -7.55 -8.98 8.67
CA LEU A 477 -8.55 -9.66 9.50
C LEU A 477 -8.77 -8.87 10.81
N LEU A 478 -9.95 -8.27 10.95
CA LEU A 478 -10.46 -7.81 12.26
C LEU A 478 -10.66 -8.99 13.22
N LEU A 479 -10.91 -10.20 12.70
CA LEU A 479 -10.90 -11.46 13.45
C LEU A 479 -9.48 -11.99 13.72
N CYS A 480 -8.57 -11.08 14.08
CA CYS A 480 -7.55 -11.34 15.09
C CYS A 480 -7.74 -10.31 16.21
N PRO A 481 -8.81 -10.44 17.03
CA PRO A 481 -9.07 -9.53 18.15
C PRO A 481 -7.96 -9.69 19.19
N LEU A 482 -7.79 -8.69 20.07
CA LEU A 482 -6.73 -8.66 21.10
C LEU A 482 -5.27 -8.58 20.56
N GLY A 483 -5.08 -8.36 19.25
CA GLY A 483 -3.78 -8.45 18.57
C GLY A 483 -3.24 -7.17 17.92
N SER A 484 -3.35 -6.00 18.56
CA SER A 484 -2.44 -4.89 18.23
C SER A 484 -1.18 -5.06 19.07
N ASN A 485 -0.01 -5.19 18.42
CA ASN A 485 1.27 -5.27 19.14
C ASN A 485 1.51 -4.04 20.03
N VAL A 486 0.95 -2.88 19.70
CA VAL A 486 0.97 -1.70 20.57
C VAL A 486 0.11 -1.94 21.80
N VAL A 487 -1.17 -2.28 21.63
CA VAL A 487 -2.12 -2.47 22.75
C VAL A 487 -1.70 -3.62 23.67
N LEU A 488 -1.20 -4.73 23.13
CA LEU A 488 -0.75 -5.86 23.95
C LEU A 488 0.61 -5.58 24.62
N ARG A 489 1.49 -4.78 24.00
CA ARG A 489 2.74 -4.31 24.64
C ARG A 489 2.45 -3.29 25.74
N THR A 490 1.56 -2.30 25.52
CA THR A 490 1.16 -1.35 26.57
C THR A 490 0.39 -2.06 27.69
N ALA A 491 -0.49 -3.01 27.39
CA ALA A 491 -1.13 -3.86 28.40
C ALA A 491 -0.09 -4.68 29.20
N CYS A 492 0.92 -5.27 28.55
CA CYS A 492 2.02 -5.95 29.25
C CYS A 492 2.84 -4.99 30.13
N CYS A 493 3.03 -3.73 29.75
CA CYS A 493 3.70 -2.72 30.58
C CYS A 493 2.82 -2.27 31.76
N SER A 494 1.54 -1.98 31.53
CA SER A 494 0.61 -1.53 32.58
C SER A 494 0.33 -2.63 33.60
N VAL A 495 0.10 -3.88 33.15
CA VAL A 495 -0.03 -5.03 34.03
C VAL A 495 1.32 -5.36 34.67
N GLY A 496 2.40 -5.47 33.89
CA GLY A 496 3.71 -5.89 34.39
C GLY A 496 4.42 -4.91 35.33
N ILE A 497 4.10 -3.61 35.26
CA ILE A 497 4.76 -2.54 36.03
C ILE A 497 3.75 -1.71 36.82
N ALA A 498 2.79 -1.05 36.17
CA ALA A 498 1.99 -0.01 36.81
C ALA A 498 1.08 -0.56 37.94
N VAL A 499 0.45 -1.72 37.73
CA VAL A 499 -0.34 -2.39 38.78
C VAL A 499 0.54 -2.82 39.96
N PRO A 500 1.63 -3.60 39.78
CA PRO A 500 2.59 -3.90 40.84
C PRO A 500 3.17 -2.68 41.56
N VAL A 501 3.45 -1.57 40.88
CA VAL A 501 3.94 -0.33 41.53
C VAL A 501 2.91 0.22 42.50
N TYR A 502 1.65 0.35 42.07
CA TYR A 502 0.58 0.84 42.95
C TYR A 502 0.31 -0.12 44.12
N SER A 503 0.32 -1.44 43.88
CA SER A 503 0.17 -2.43 44.94
C SER A 503 1.37 -2.48 45.90
N THR A 504 2.59 -2.25 45.42
CA THR A 504 3.79 -2.13 46.28
C THR A 504 3.69 -0.90 47.17
N PHE A 505 3.27 0.25 46.61
CA PHE A 505 3.00 1.47 47.38
C PHE A 505 1.96 1.23 48.47
N LYS A 506 0.83 0.60 48.13
CA LYS A 506 -0.24 0.27 49.10
C LYS A 506 0.27 -0.65 50.23
N ALA A 507 1.07 -1.67 49.91
CA ALA A 507 1.65 -2.58 50.91
C ALA A 507 2.64 -1.88 51.86
N ILE A 508 3.40 -0.90 51.37
CA ILE A 508 4.30 -0.06 52.17
C ILE A 508 3.49 0.83 53.11
N GLU A 509 2.50 1.57 52.60
CA GLU A 509 1.68 2.50 53.39
C GLU A 509 0.86 1.77 54.47
N ASN A 510 0.27 0.62 54.12
CA ASN A 510 -0.45 -0.26 55.05
C ASN A 510 0.46 -0.97 56.08
N LYS A 511 1.80 -0.92 55.90
CA LYS A 511 2.80 -1.65 56.71
C LYS A 511 2.58 -3.17 56.76
N ASP A 512 2.01 -3.73 55.69
CA ASP A 512 1.76 -5.17 55.56
C ASP A 512 3.05 -5.88 55.11
N ASN A 513 3.67 -6.61 56.03
CA ASN A 513 4.94 -7.30 55.79
C ASN A 513 4.78 -8.47 54.78
N ASP A 514 3.63 -9.13 54.74
CA ASP A 514 3.38 -10.28 53.86
C ASP A 514 3.09 -9.81 52.42
N GLU A 515 2.31 -8.75 52.24
CA GLU A 515 2.17 -8.11 50.92
C GLU A 515 3.50 -7.51 50.45
N GLN A 516 4.28 -6.85 51.32
CA GLN A 516 5.61 -6.34 50.97
C GLN A 516 6.56 -7.46 50.51
N GLN A 517 6.58 -8.60 51.22
CA GLN A 517 7.39 -9.75 50.82
C GLN A 517 6.88 -10.38 49.51
N LYS A 518 5.57 -10.43 49.26
CA LYS A 518 5.01 -10.85 47.96
C LYS A 518 5.51 -9.96 46.82
N TRP A 519 5.43 -8.63 46.96
CA TRP A 519 5.84 -7.71 45.91
C TRP A 519 7.36 -7.69 45.70
N LEU A 520 8.17 -7.86 46.75
CA LEU A 520 9.63 -8.00 46.61
C LEU A 520 10.00 -9.27 45.80
N LEU A 521 9.32 -10.39 46.06
CA LEU A 521 9.47 -11.62 45.26
C LEU A 521 9.01 -11.43 43.82
N TYR A 522 7.92 -10.69 43.58
CA TYR A 522 7.47 -10.31 42.24
C TYR A 522 8.54 -9.50 41.49
N TRP A 523 9.14 -8.47 42.11
CA TRP A 523 10.15 -7.64 41.44
C TRP A 523 11.42 -8.43 41.10
N ALA A 524 11.85 -9.36 41.95
CA ALA A 524 12.96 -10.26 41.66
C ALA A 524 12.65 -11.23 40.49
N ALA A 525 11.43 -11.77 40.45
CA ALA A 525 10.95 -12.61 39.34
C ALA A 525 10.86 -11.84 38.02
N TYR A 526 10.20 -10.67 38.05
CA TYR A 526 9.99 -9.79 36.89
C TYR A 526 11.31 -9.29 36.30
N GLY A 527 12.21 -8.73 37.12
CA GLY A 527 13.50 -8.22 36.64
C GLY A 527 14.39 -9.30 36.01
N SER A 528 14.34 -10.53 36.54
CA SER A 528 15.05 -11.67 35.98
C SER A 528 14.47 -12.10 34.63
N PHE A 529 13.14 -12.09 34.49
CA PHE A 529 12.46 -12.35 33.22
C PHE A 529 12.76 -11.27 32.18
N SER A 530 12.67 -9.98 32.54
CA SER A 530 12.98 -8.86 31.65
C SER A 530 14.43 -8.88 31.14
N LEU A 531 15.39 -9.31 31.97
CA LEU A 531 16.78 -9.45 31.53
C LEU A 531 16.95 -10.52 30.45
N VAL A 532 16.26 -11.65 30.55
CA VAL A 532 16.23 -12.68 29.50
C VAL A 532 15.48 -12.17 28.26
N GLU A 533 14.40 -11.43 28.46
CA GLU A 533 13.57 -10.90 27.37
C GLU A 533 14.33 -9.98 26.41
N VAL A 534 15.24 -9.13 26.92
CA VAL A 534 16.10 -8.26 26.09
C VAL A 534 16.91 -9.04 25.04
N PHE A 535 17.23 -10.32 25.31
CA PHE A 535 17.88 -11.21 24.34
C PHE A 535 16.87 -12.00 23.49
N SER A 536 15.73 -12.43 24.06
CA SER A 536 14.75 -13.23 23.32
C SER A 536 13.87 -12.43 22.35
N ASP A 537 13.64 -11.12 22.57
CA ASP A 537 12.72 -10.32 21.74
C ASP A 537 13.20 -10.20 20.27
N LYS A 538 14.49 -10.44 20.00
CA LYS A 538 15.07 -10.54 18.64
C LYS A 538 14.99 -11.94 18.01
N LEU A 539 14.80 -12.99 18.81
CA LEU A 539 14.89 -14.40 18.38
C LEU A 539 13.55 -15.15 18.44
N VAL A 540 12.59 -14.68 19.24
CA VAL A 540 11.33 -15.39 19.55
C VAL A 540 10.10 -14.60 19.07
N SER A 541 10.23 -13.30 18.75
CA SER A 541 9.13 -12.45 18.28
C SER A 541 8.53 -12.84 16.91
N TRP A 542 9.11 -13.81 16.20
CA TRP A 542 8.52 -14.44 15.02
C TRP A 542 7.51 -15.56 15.36
N VAL A 543 7.51 -16.07 16.59
CA VAL A 543 6.63 -17.17 17.03
C VAL A 543 5.22 -16.63 17.32
N PRO A 544 4.17 -17.15 16.65
CA PRO A 544 2.79 -16.78 16.95
C PRO A 544 2.44 -17.02 18.43
N MET A 545 1.57 -16.17 18.97
CA MET A 545 1.13 -16.18 20.38
C MET A 545 2.17 -15.85 21.46
N TYR A 546 3.44 -15.54 21.13
CA TYR A 546 4.48 -15.16 22.13
C TYR A 546 4.00 -14.11 23.15
N TYR A 547 3.42 -13.00 22.67
CA TYR A 547 2.92 -11.93 23.55
C TYR A 547 1.72 -12.32 24.42
N HIS A 548 0.91 -13.31 24.00
CA HIS A 548 -0.18 -13.84 24.83
C HIS A 548 0.35 -14.76 25.93
N LEU A 549 1.38 -15.57 25.63
CA LEU A 549 2.10 -16.37 26.63
C LEU A 549 2.83 -15.47 27.64
N LYS A 550 3.48 -14.39 27.17
CA LYS A 550 4.07 -13.35 28.02
C LYS A 550 3.02 -12.71 28.94
N PHE A 551 1.88 -12.29 28.39
CA PHE A 551 0.81 -11.67 29.17
C PHE A 551 0.26 -12.62 30.25
N ALA A 552 -0.01 -13.88 29.88
CA ALA A 552 -0.44 -14.91 30.82
C ALA A 552 0.60 -15.18 31.92
N PHE A 553 1.90 -15.21 31.57
CA PHE A 553 2.99 -15.35 32.54
C PHE A 553 3.10 -14.15 33.49
N LEU A 554 2.99 -12.92 32.99
CA LEU A 554 2.98 -11.71 33.84
C LEU A 554 1.79 -11.69 34.80
N VAL A 555 0.60 -12.08 34.34
CA VAL A 555 -0.58 -12.24 35.21
C VAL A 555 -0.36 -13.35 36.24
N TRP A 556 0.18 -14.51 35.85
CA TRP A 556 0.47 -15.63 36.75
C TRP A 556 1.46 -15.27 37.87
N LEU A 557 2.45 -14.43 37.60
CA LEU A 557 3.36 -13.90 38.62
C LEU A 557 2.65 -13.03 39.68
N GLN A 558 1.48 -12.46 39.36
CA GLN A 558 0.76 -11.48 40.21
C GLN A 558 -0.40 -12.08 41.02
N LEU A 559 -0.91 -13.25 40.62
CA LEU A 559 -2.12 -13.85 41.18
C LEU A 559 -2.11 -13.85 42.73
N PRO A 560 -3.23 -13.49 43.39
CA PRO A 560 -3.38 -13.63 44.82
C PRO A 560 -3.52 -15.11 45.22
N THR A 561 -3.19 -15.39 46.47
CA THR A 561 -3.41 -16.69 47.12
C THR A 561 -4.88 -17.07 47.00
N CYS A 562 -5.17 -18.17 46.30
CA CYS A 562 -6.54 -18.62 46.09
C CYS A 562 -6.60 -20.13 46.36
N ASN A 563 -7.32 -20.53 47.41
CA ASN A 563 -7.32 -21.87 48.00
C ASN A 563 -8.00 -22.96 47.13
N ILE A 564 -8.02 -22.77 45.82
CA ILE A 564 -8.70 -23.61 44.81
C ILE A 564 -7.73 -24.59 44.16
N ASN A 565 -6.41 -24.31 44.13
CA ASN A 565 -5.43 -25.28 43.64
C ASN A 565 -3.97 -24.99 44.09
N PRO A 566 -3.30 -25.89 44.82
CA PRO A 566 -1.93 -25.66 45.31
C PRO A 566 -0.85 -25.63 44.21
N PHE A 567 -1.16 -26.12 42.99
CA PHE A 567 -0.21 -26.10 41.88
C PHE A 567 -0.10 -24.72 41.19
N PHE A 568 -1.07 -23.82 41.41
CA PHE A 568 -1.08 -22.47 40.84
C PHE A 568 -0.68 -21.37 41.83
N ASP A 569 -0.33 -21.74 43.07
CA ASP A 569 -0.15 -20.78 44.15
C ASP A 569 1.20 -20.04 44.09
N GLN A 570 1.16 -18.72 44.27
CA GLN A 570 2.32 -17.82 44.43
C GLN A 570 3.43 -17.96 43.35
N GLY A 571 3.08 -17.86 42.06
CA GLY A 571 3.99 -18.08 40.92
C GLY A 571 5.35 -17.35 40.98
N ALA A 572 5.40 -16.09 41.43
CA ALA A 572 6.66 -15.36 41.63
C ALA A 572 7.57 -15.98 42.71
N LYS A 573 6.99 -16.48 43.81
CA LYS A 573 7.71 -17.17 44.88
C LYS A 573 8.23 -18.53 44.41
N GLN A 574 7.44 -19.25 43.62
CA GLN A 574 7.83 -20.54 43.04
C GLN A 574 9.02 -20.37 42.08
N LEU A 575 8.98 -19.38 41.19
CA LEU A 575 10.10 -19.04 40.31
C LEU A 575 11.34 -18.60 41.12
N TYR A 576 11.15 -17.77 42.15
CA TYR A 576 12.24 -17.31 43.00
C TYR A 576 12.92 -18.47 43.75
N MET A 577 12.16 -19.31 44.45
CA MET A 577 12.73 -20.36 45.31
C MET A 577 13.37 -21.50 44.52
N ASN A 578 12.77 -21.91 43.39
CA ASN A 578 13.23 -23.08 42.64
C ASN A 578 14.36 -22.76 41.65
N HIS A 579 14.40 -21.52 41.11
CA HIS A 579 15.34 -21.17 40.03
C HIS A 579 16.26 -20.01 40.40
N LEU A 580 15.72 -18.87 40.85
CA LEU A 580 16.53 -17.67 41.08
C LEU A 580 17.43 -17.82 42.31
N ARG A 581 16.90 -18.26 43.45
CA ARG A 581 17.64 -18.44 44.71
C ARG A 581 18.87 -19.36 44.55
N PRO A 582 18.76 -20.59 44.00
CA PRO A 582 19.95 -21.43 43.79
C PRO A 582 20.90 -20.86 42.73
N PHE A 583 20.41 -20.14 41.71
CA PHE A 583 21.27 -19.49 40.72
C PHE A 583 22.09 -18.34 41.33
N PHE A 584 21.45 -17.45 42.11
CA PHE A 584 22.11 -16.32 42.76
C PHE A 584 23.11 -16.79 43.81
N LEU A 585 22.73 -17.72 44.71
CA LEU A 585 23.65 -18.26 45.72
C LEU A 585 24.90 -18.91 45.09
N ARG A 586 24.75 -19.58 43.94
CA ARG A 586 25.88 -20.20 43.21
C ARG A 586 26.83 -19.19 42.54
N HIS A 587 26.38 -17.96 42.28
CA HIS A 587 27.13 -16.97 41.52
C HIS A 587 27.40 -15.65 42.26
N GLN A 588 26.93 -15.52 43.50
CA GLN A 588 26.93 -14.28 44.30
C GLN A 588 28.26 -13.52 44.22
N ALA A 589 29.39 -14.13 44.59
CA ALA A 589 30.71 -13.47 44.58
C ALA A 589 31.15 -12.93 43.20
N ARG A 590 30.67 -13.53 42.09
CA ARG A 590 30.92 -13.02 40.73
C ARG A 590 29.97 -11.88 40.37
N ILE A 591 28.70 -12.00 40.79
CA ILE A 591 27.69 -10.95 40.59
C ILE A 591 28.07 -9.69 41.37
N ASP A 592 28.43 -9.82 42.64
CA ASP A 592 28.88 -8.73 43.51
C ASP A 592 30.11 -8.01 42.93
N GLN A 593 31.08 -8.76 42.39
CA GLN A 593 32.25 -8.19 41.71
C GLN A 593 31.88 -7.40 40.44
N VAL A 594 30.90 -7.85 39.66
CA VAL A 594 30.41 -7.13 38.48
C VAL A 594 29.59 -5.91 38.89
N LEU A 595 28.72 -6.04 39.89
CA LEU A 595 27.85 -4.99 40.39
C LEU A 595 28.66 -3.84 41.01
N GLY A 596 29.69 -4.16 41.81
CA GLY A 596 30.60 -3.16 42.37
C GLY A 596 31.39 -2.38 41.32
N ARG A 597 31.82 -3.04 40.22
CA ARG A 597 32.44 -2.36 39.07
C ARG A 597 31.44 -1.45 38.35
N ALA A 598 30.25 -1.96 38.03
CA ALA A 598 29.21 -1.20 37.33
C ALA A 598 28.76 0.02 38.14
N TYR A 599 28.57 -0.13 39.45
CA TYR A 599 28.24 0.97 40.36
C TYR A 599 29.39 1.99 40.45
N GLY A 600 30.65 1.53 40.52
CA GLY A 600 31.82 2.40 40.51
C GLY A 600 31.91 3.29 39.25
N GLU A 601 31.68 2.72 38.06
CA GLU A 601 31.65 3.53 36.82
C GLU A 601 30.40 4.43 36.73
N MET A 602 29.24 3.97 37.19
CA MET A 602 28.02 4.80 37.26
C MET A 602 28.22 6.03 38.16
N VAL A 603 28.84 5.85 39.33
CA VAL A 603 29.17 6.96 40.24
C VAL A 603 30.17 7.93 39.60
N LYS A 604 31.20 7.44 38.90
CA LYS A 604 32.12 8.32 38.15
C LYS A 604 31.40 9.15 37.09
N LEU A 605 30.53 8.54 36.29
CA LEU A 605 29.74 9.23 35.27
C LEU A 605 28.82 10.29 35.87
N PHE A 606 28.11 9.94 36.96
CA PHE A 606 27.23 10.87 37.67
C PHE A 606 28.00 12.04 38.31
N CYS A 607 29.19 11.77 38.87
CA CYS A 607 30.10 12.81 39.37
C CYS A 607 30.63 13.71 38.25
N ALA A 608 30.99 13.16 37.09
CA ALA A 608 31.49 13.92 35.95
C ALA A 608 30.42 14.84 35.34
N HIS A 609 29.20 14.34 35.14
CA HIS A 609 28.09 15.12 34.55
C HIS A 609 27.27 15.89 35.60
N LYS A 610 27.73 15.96 36.86
CA LYS A 610 27.01 16.60 37.99
C LYS A 610 26.60 18.04 37.71
N ALA A 611 27.47 18.81 37.04
CA ALA A 611 27.20 20.19 36.66
C ALA A 611 26.05 20.30 35.63
N GLU A 612 26.05 19.42 34.63
CA GLU A 612 25.03 19.37 33.58
C GLU A 612 23.67 18.95 34.14
N PHE A 613 23.62 17.94 35.03
CA PHE A 613 22.39 17.55 35.71
C PHE A 613 21.82 18.68 36.59
N GLN A 614 22.67 19.47 37.27
CA GLN A 614 22.18 20.63 38.03
C GLN A 614 21.74 21.79 37.12
N TYR A 615 22.41 22.03 35.99
CA TYR A 615 21.95 22.98 34.98
C TYR A 615 20.57 22.59 34.42
N PHE A 616 20.40 21.31 34.03
CA PHE A 616 19.12 20.79 33.52
C PHE A 616 18.00 20.86 34.57
N ARG A 617 18.29 20.50 35.83
CA ARG A 617 17.36 20.69 36.96
C ARG A 617 16.96 22.16 37.15
N THR A 618 17.89 23.10 36.95
CA THR A 618 17.64 24.54 37.08
C THR A 618 16.73 25.07 35.97
N ILE A 619 16.92 24.59 34.73
CA ILE A 619 16.01 24.88 33.60
C ILE A 619 14.62 24.28 33.86
N PHE A 620 14.55 23.01 34.26
CA PHE A 620 13.28 22.31 34.51
C PHE A 620 12.45 22.98 35.63
N LEU A 621 13.10 23.39 36.72
CA LEU A 621 12.44 24.13 37.80
C LEU A 621 12.00 25.54 37.38
N LYS A 622 12.74 26.23 36.50
CA LYS A 622 12.29 27.50 35.91
C LYS A 622 11.05 27.31 35.03
N ILE A 623 10.99 26.26 34.22
CA ILE A 623 9.83 25.96 33.36
C ILE A 623 8.58 25.70 34.21
N ILE A 624 8.69 24.88 35.26
CA ILE A 624 7.56 24.58 36.16
C ILE A 624 7.16 25.82 36.98
N GLY A 625 8.10 26.58 37.53
CA GLY A 625 7.80 27.81 38.27
C GLY A 625 7.15 28.90 37.40
N SER A 626 7.52 28.97 36.12
CA SER A 626 6.90 29.88 35.15
C SER A 626 5.46 29.48 34.78
N ALA A 627 5.05 28.22 34.97
CA ALA A 627 3.67 27.77 34.76
C ALA A 627 2.75 28.15 35.94
N ASP A 628 3.21 28.02 37.19
CA ASP A 628 2.41 28.43 38.37
C ASP A 628 2.15 29.95 38.37
N HIS A 629 3.12 30.74 37.93
CA HIS A 629 2.98 32.19 37.76
C HIS A 629 2.01 32.59 36.62
N PHE A 630 1.72 31.68 35.68
CA PHE A 630 0.75 31.89 34.60
C PHE A 630 -0.69 31.54 35.04
N LEU A 631 -0.85 30.65 36.03
CA LEU A 631 -2.16 30.19 36.53
C LEU A 631 -2.80 31.12 37.57
N LYS A 632 -2.03 32.02 38.19
CA LYS A 632 -2.53 33.02 39.16
C LYS A 632 -2.92 34.37 38.54
N GLY A 633 -2.76 34.54 37.22
CA GLY A 633 -3.06 35.79 36.50
C GLY A 633 -4.51 35.93 36.04
N GLY A 634 -5.49 35.85 36.94
CA GLY A 634 -6.92 36.08 36.66
C GLY A 634 -7.43 37.40 37.31
N PRO A 635 -8.29 38.19 36.65
CA PRO A 635 -8.71 39.51 37.16
C PRO A 635 -9.76 39.43 38.27
N GLU A 636 -9.64 40.29 39.28
CA GLU A 636 -10.71 40.53 40.27
C GLU A 636 -11.90 41.29 39.67
N PRO A 637 -13.14 40.99 40.11
CA PRO A 637 -14.31 41.81 39.80
C PRO A 637 -14.43 43.00 40.78
N HIS A 638 -14.50 44.22 40.25
CA HIS A 638 -14.77 45.43 41.05
C HIS A 638 -16.11 45.33 41.81
N ARG A 639 -16.14 45.82 43.05
CA ARG A 639 -17.36 46.16 43.79
C ARG A 639 -17.32 47.66 44.19
N PRO A 640 -18.43 48.42 44.11
CA PRO A 640 -18.39 49.88 44.29
C PRO A 640 -18.16 50.33 45.74
N GLN A 641 -17.62 51.54 45.89
CA GLN A 641 -17.58 52.26 47.16
C GLN A 641 -19.00 52.65 47.62
N GLN A 642 -19.23 52.58 48.93
CA GLN A 642 -20.24 53.39 49.62
C GLN A 642 -19.57 54.08 50.82
N ASN A 643 -19.84 55.37 50.98
CA ASN A 643 -19.36 56.15 52.12
C ASN A 643 -20.31 55.99 53.30
N ALA A 644 -19.76 55.87 54.50
CA ALA A 644 -20.43 56.23 55.75
C ALA A 644 -19.37 56.74 56.72
N THR A 645 -19.61 57.92 57.31
CA THR A 645 -18.77 58.53 58.35
C THR A 645 -19.61 58.60 59.62
N GLU A 646 -18.96 58.39 60.78
CA GLU A 646 -19.55 58.55 62.12
C GLU A 646 -20.69 57.54 62.42
N ASP A 647 -20.89 57.04 63.64
CA ASP A 647 -20.94 57.77 64.92
C ASP A 647 -20.39 56.94 66.12
N VAL A 648 -20.44 57.52 67.33
CA VAL A 648 -19.88 56.99 68.59
C VAL A 648 -20.97 56.70 69.62
N GLN A 649 -20.97 55.51 70.27
CA GLN A 649 -21.44 55.39 71.66
C GLN A 649 -21.00 54.11 72.41
N SER A 650 -21.39 54.02 73.69
CA SER A 650 -20.71 53.33 74.79
C SER A 650 -21.54 52.22 75.45
N GLU A 651 -20.86 51.39 76.25
CA GLU A 651 -21.34 50.69 77.48
C GLU A 651 -22.42 49.58 77.48
N THR A 652 -21.94 48.36 77.83
CA THR A 652 -22.23 47.64 79.10
C THR A 652 -23.66 47.17 79.47
N THR A 653 -23.83 45.84 79.63
CA THR A 653 -24.69 45.09 80.61
C THR A 653 -24.50 43.58 80.32
N THR A 654 -23.61 42.78 80.94
CA THR A 654 -23.51 42.19 82.32
C THR A 654 -24.28 40.86 82.56
N VAL A 655 -23.70 39.98 83.43
CA VAL A 655 -24.25 38.69 83.98
C VAL A 655 -24.26 37.50 82.97
N SER A 656 -23.89 36.22 83.25
CA SER A 656 -23.39 35.41 84.40
C SER A 656 -22.46 34.27 83.86
N ALA A 657 -21.32 33.88 84.47
CA ALA A 657 -21.11 32.89 85.57
C ALA A 657 -21.67 31.45 85.31
N ILE A 658 -21.04 30.31 85.67
CA ILE A 658 -19.72 29.95 86.28
C ILE A 658 -19.42 28.45 85.99
N GLU A 659 -18.12 28.06 85.81
CA GLU A 659 -17.43 26.76 86.06
C GLU A 659 -16.17 26.72 85.14
N SER A 660 -14.88 26.67 85.55
CA SER A 660 -14.08 26.08 86.65
C SER A 660 -13.75 24.58 86.50
N ASP A 661 -12.51 24.09 86.63
CA ASP A 661 -11.15 24.66 86.49
C ASP A 661 -10.07 23.54 86.61
N HIS A 662 -8.79 23.83 86.29
CA HIS A 662 -7.55 23.05 86.60
C HIS A 662 -7.38 21.63 85.96
N GLU A 663 -6.28 21.36 85.25
CA GLU A 663 -4.95 20.75 85.65
C GLU A 663 -4.98 19.23 85.91
N ASP A 664 -3.95 18.43 85.58
CA ASP A 664 -2.59 18.71 85.06
C ASP A 664 -2.37 18.27 83.59
#